data_AF-F3B3Y5-F1
#
_entry.id   AF-F3B3Y5-F1
#
_cell.length_a   1.000
_cell.length_b   1.000
_cell.length_c   1.000
_cell.angle_alpha   90.00
_cell.angle_beta   90.00
_cell.angle_gamma   90.00
#
_symmetry.space_group_name_H-M   'P 1'
#
loop_
_entity.id
_entity.type
_entity.pdbx_description
1 polymer ?
#
loop_
_entity_poly.entity_id
_entity_poly.type
_entity_poly.pdbx_seq_one_letter_code
_entity_poly.pdbx_strand_id
1 'polypeptide(L)'
;MEIKDELAEIYKKYKAKENETIYEHTKNLLSKLEELKDIVAIDDIDLIAEACIFHDFAKVNPLFQRRLESGKKLDENEEIGHNILSFYMAKNYLEEYSKEDRNIILYAILNHHNYVDNFETIDKKQDLISANLKSISTEVFKDDEIDFFKNIGLRELAVIRKLRTNPSKKSILVKGFLHKCDYAASAHSKIDMPNIHLESRLEKLKDDFVSKGSSDGWNEMQRFARDNTDSNLILIGSTGLGKTEASLLWIGNNKGFYVLPLKTAINAMYRRIKNTLYKDDYTKNLGLLHGELENIYLEEDDESSMALDSETEESMKFWEYYGLTRAMSLPLTICTPDQVFRFAFKYCSYELQLATYSYSKMVIDEIQAYSPDILATLIYALQLIDMVGGKFAITTATLPPFIKDLLQEGIDKKIEYKEKPFLNNKIRHRVSLRHSAINIDDIKDFIDDKYHQESMKLLVVVNTVTKAQGIYRELKSWLDENDIEIEMNLLHSKFTVQHRSEKEEAILKDGESKCKKRVIWISTQVVEASLDIDFDYLFTELSDLSSLLQRLGRCNRKGLKSVDEFNSYVYLDIDENLLIKYSDNNAYSSGGIIYKSLYELSKAALLEWETENNTGLFSEADKNSLIENYFTKKKIEEYDKMYSSIYREYLAEYKRMHDHLVYIIPDSKNAKEVTKEFRNIISRRVIPQSIYEDKQENIIGIIDEIEEKRKLIGKTKSTVEKQKLRVDILRLKNEFRKFTLNISLRELDKDKDYCVVDNEKIIISTRVYNKEYGIIKEKEGSGSIFL
;
A
#
# COMPACT_ATOMS: atom_id res chain seq x y z
N MET A 1 9.94 -23.60 26.10
CA MET A 1 10.26 -24.58 25.02
C MET A 1 11.74 -24.95 25.14
N GLU A 2 12.13 -26.21 24.97
CA GLU A 2 13.54 -26.64 25.16
C GLU A 2 14.03 -27.56 24.03
N ILE A 3 15.33 -27.48 23.74
CA ILE A 3 16.01 -28.36 22.78
C ILE A 3 16.35 -29.65 23.52
N LYS A 4 15.95 -30.81 22.99
CA LYS A 4 16.26 -32.13 23.56
C LYS A 4 17.78 -32.26 23.80
N ASP A 5 18.20 -32.78 24.96
CA ASP A 5 19.61 -32.81 25.40
C ASP A 5 20.57 -33.41 24.35
N GLU A 6 20.14 -34.49 23.70
CA GLU A 6 20.91 -35.16 22.63
C GLU A 6 21.19 -34.24 21.44
N LEU A 7 20.19 -33.43 21.03
CA LEU A 7 20.35 -32.44 19.95
C LEU A 7 21.16 -31.23 20.39
N ALA A 8 21.00 -30.80 21.64
CA ALA A 8 21.72 -29.66 22.19
C ALA A 8 23.24 -29.85 22.11
N GLU A 9 23.73 -31.04 22.43
CA GLU A 9 25.16 -31.38 22.35
C GLU A 9 25.71 -31.37 20.91
N ILE A 10 24.88 -31.73 19.92
CA ILE A 10 25.25 -31.63 18.50
C ILE A 10 25.24 -30.15 18.09
N TYR A 11 24.18 -29.42 18.40
CA TYR A 11 23.97 -28.05 17.95
C TYR A 11 25.03 -27.07 18.47
N LYS A 12 25.61 -27.32 19.65
CA LYS A 12 26.72 -26.53 20.20
C LYS A 12 28.03 -26.71 19.43
N LYS A 13 28.22 -27.82 18.71
CA LYS A 13 29.47 -28.13 17.99
C LYS A 13 29.55 -27.49 16.61
N TYR A 14 28.41 -27.17 16.01
CA TYR A 14 28.32 -26.71 14.62
C TYR A 14 27.82 -25.27 14.53
N LYS A 15 28.29 -24.55 13.51
CA LYS A 15 27.93 -23.14 13.30
C LYS A 15 26.71 -22.98 12.42
N ALA A 16 25.77 -22.12 12.82
CA ALA A 16 24.69 -21.65 11.94
C ALA A 16 25.15 -20.51 11.02
N LYS A 17 26.03 -19.65 11.56
CA LYS A 17 26.66 -18.49 10.90
C LYS A 17 28.09 -18.34 11.41
N GLU A 18 28.90 -17.46 10.80
CA GLU A 18 30.32 -17.29 11.17
C GLU A 18 30.56 -17.10 12.68
N ASN A 19 29.63 -16.39 13.36
CA ASN A 19 29.74 -15.97 14.76
C ASN A 19 28.67 -16.58 15.68
N GLU A 20 27.88 -17.56 15.21
CA GLU A 20 26.74 -18.09 15.97
C GLU A 20 26.61 -19.60 15.75
N THR A 21 26.54 -20.38 16.83
CA THR A 21 26.26 -21.82 16.78
C THR A 21 24.81 -22.11 16.41
N ILE A 22 24.52 -23.33 15.95
CA ILE A 22 23.13 -23.74 15.69
C ILE A 22 22.32 -23.69 17.00
N TYR A 23 22.95 -24.01 18.14
CA TYR A 23 22.31 -23.95 19.45
C TYR A 23 21.90 -22.52 19.83
N GLU A 24 22.82 -21.56 19.70
CA GLU A 24 22.57 -20.15 20.01
C GLU A 24 21.47 -19.56 19.11
N HIS A 25 21.55 -19.80 17.80
CA HIS A 25 20.53 -19.34 16.84
C HIS A 25 19.15 -19.93 17.18
N THR A 26 19.08 -21.25 17.38
CA THR A 26 17.81 -21.93 17.71
C THR A 26 17.23 -21.43 19.04
N LYS A 27 18.08 -21.22 20.05
CA LYS A 27 17.65 -20.66 21.34
C LYS A 27 17.13 -19.24 21.19
N ASN A 28 17.76 -18.42 20.34
CA ASN A 28 17.27 -17.08 20.01
C ASN A 28 15.89 -17.14 19.35
N LEU A 29 15.66 -18.06 18.39
CA LEU A 29 14.33 -18.25 17.78
C LEU A 29 13.26 -18.62 18.81
N LEU A 30 13.55 -19.59 19.68
CA LEU A 30 12.61 -20.02 20.73
C LEU A 30 12.33 -18.89 21.73
N SER A 31 13.35 -18.10 22.09
CA SER A 31 13.17 -16.90 22.91
C SER A 31 12.25 -15.89 22.22
N LYS A 32 12.37 -15.71 20.91
CA LYS A 32 11.47 -14.82 20.14
C LYS A 32 10.05 -15.36 20.07
N LEU A 33 9.87 -16.69 19.99
CA LEU A 33 8.56 -17.32 20.03
C LEU A 33 7.88 -17.12 21.39
N GLU A 34 8.62 -17.26 22.49
CA GLU A 34 8.09 -16.97 23.84
C GLU A 34 7.77 -15.46 24.00
N GLU A 35 8.63 -14.55 23.52
CA GLU A 35 8.31 -13.10 23.48
C GLU A 35 7.01 -12.82 22.72
N LEU A 36 6.78 -13.52 21.60
CA LEU A 36 5.59 -13.33 20.77
C LEU A 36 4.34 -13.88 21.48
N LYS A 37 4.45 -15.00 22.17
CA LYS A 37 3.36 -15.63 22.95
C LYS A 37 2.83 -14.70 24.05
N ASP A 38 3.70 -13.85 24.62
CA ASP A 38 3.29 -12.85 25.62
C ASP A 38 2.49 -11.68 25.00
N ILE A 39 2.57 -11.50 23.67
CA ILE A 39 1.93 -10.40 22.93
C ILE A 39 0.65 -10.88 22.25
N VAL A 40 0.64 -12.10 21.72
CA VAL A 40 -0.46 -12.65 20.91
C VAL A 40 -0.83 -14.05 21.33
N ALA A 41 -2.12 -14.38 21.25
CA ALA A 41 -2.57 -15.77 21.39
C ALA A 41 -2.16 -16.56 20.15
N ILE A 42 -1.31 -17.57 20.32
CA ILE A 42 -0.81 -18.44 19.24
C ILE A 42 -1.35 -19.85 19.44
N ASP A 43 -2.18 -20.29 18.49
CA ASP A 43 -2.56 -21.69 18.37
C ASP A 43 -1.38 -22.53 17.88
N ASP A 44 -1.35 -23.82 18.22
CA ASP A 44 -0.34 -24.78 17.72
C ASP A 44 1.13 -24.39 17.99
N ILE A 45 1.37 -23.71 19.13
CA ILE A 45 2.71 -23.19 19.48
C ILE A 45 3.79 -24.28 19.51
N ASP A 46 3.42 -25.51 19.90
CA ASP A 46 4.33 -26.65 19.94
C ASP A 46 4.85 -27.00 18.53
N LEU A 47 3.99 -26.96 17.51
CA LEU A 47 4.38 -27.21 16.12
C LEU A 47 5.35 -26.14 15.60
N ILE A 48 5.14 -24.88 15.99
CA ILE A 48 6.03 -23.78 15.64
C ILE A 48 7.38 -23.97 16.32
N ALA A 49 7.39 -24.36 17.60
CA ALA A 49 8.61 -24.62 18.35
C ALA A 49 9.42 -25.76 17.72
N GLU A 50 8.79 -26.87 17.33
CA GLU A 50 9.46 -27.96 16.60
C GLU A 50 10.01 -27.50 15.25
N ALA A 51 9.24 -26.73 14.49
CA ALA A 51 9.71 -26.17 13.24
C ALA A 51 10.95 -25.27 13.45
N CYS A 52 10.95 -24.44 14.50
CA CYS A 52 12.11 -23.63 14.90
C CYS A 52 13.32 -24.48 15.27
N ILE A 53 13.14 -25.57 16.01
CA ILE A 53 14.23 -26.48 16.43
C ILE A 53 14.89 -27.15 15.22
N PHE A 54 14.09 -27.55 14.23
CA PHE A 54 14.57 -28.38 13.14
C PHE A 54 14.82 -27.68 11.81
N HIS A 55 14.39 -26.42 11.59
CA HIS A 55 14.52 -25.76 10.28
C HIS A 55 15.97 -25.73 9.76
N ASP A 56 16.92 -25.47 10.66
CA ASP A 56 18.34 -25.34 10.37
C ASP A 56 19.16 -26.59 10.73
N PHE A 57 18.50 -27.72 11.05
CA PHE A 57 19.15 -28.92 11.58
C PHE A 57 20.29 -29.41 10.68
N ALA A 58 20.08 -29.45 9.36
CA ALA A 58 21.08 -29.93 8.42
C ALA A 58 22.23 -28.96 8.16
N LYS A 59 22.31 -27.80 8.86
CA LYS A 59 23.54 -27.00 8.88
C LYS A 59 24.69 -27.76 9.54
N VAL A 60 24.43 -28.84 10.27
CA VAL A 60 25.48 -29.79 10.74
C VAL A 60 26.24 -30.48 9.59
N ASN A 61 25.75 -30.40 8.35
CA ASN A 61 26.38 -31.00 7.18
C ASN A 61 27.86 -30.55 7.05
N PRO A 62 28.83 -31.49 6.97
CA PRO A 62 30.24 -31.17 6.77
C PRO A 62 30.50 -30.26 5.56
N LEU A 63 29.75 -30.41 4.47
CA LEU A 63 29.85 -29.55 3.29
C LEU A 63 29.44 -28.10 3.61
N PHE A 64 28.34 -27.92 4.34
CA PHE A 64 27.87 -26.60 4.78
C PHE A 64 28.92 -25.93 5.68
N GLN A 65 29.49 -26.66 6.64
CA GLN A 65 30.49 -26.13 7.58
C GLN A 65 31.77 -25.70 6.85
N ARG A 66 32.30 -26.53 5.94
CA ARG A 66 33.46 -26.16 5.10
C ARG A 66 33.19 -24.94 4.22
N ARG A 67 31.96 -24.81 3.69
CA ARG A 67 31.55 -23.64 2.92
C ARG A 67 31.53 -22.39 3.78
N LEU A 68 30.97 -22.49 4.98
CA LEU A 68 30.90 -21.39 5.94
C LEU A 68 32.30 -20.87 6.31
N GLU A 69 33.26 -21.78 6.51
CA GLU A 69 34.66 -21.41 6.81
C GLU A 69 35.38 -20.77 5.62
N SER A 70 35.08 -21.23 4.39
CA SER A 70 35.74 -20.73 3.17
C SER A 70 35.10 -19.46 2.60
N GLY A 71 33.94 -19.03 3.10
CA GLY A 71 33.19 -17.88 2.58
C GLY A 71 32.70 -18.06 1.14
N LYS A 72 32.71 -19.29 0.61
CA LYS A 72 32.29 -19.59 -0.76
C LYS A 72 30.76 -19.66 -0.87
N LYS A 73 30.24 -19.51 -2.09
CA LYS A 73 28.82 -19.76 -2.40
C LYS A 73 28.55 -21.27 -2.46
N LEU A 74 27.27 -21.65 -2.28
CA LEU A 74 26.80 -23.03 -2.44
C LEU A 74 27.14 -23.55 -3.84
N ASP A 75 27.77 -24.73 -3.92
CA ASP A 75 27.98 -25.43 -5.18
C ASP A 75 26.82 -26.40 -5.40
N GLU A 76 25.95 -26.07 -6.35
CA GLU A 76 24.74 -26.85 -6.62
C GLU A 76 24.99 -28.25 -7.19
N ASN A 77 26.24 -28.57 -7.59
CA ASN A 77 26.60 -29.90 -8.06
C ASN A 77 27.05 -30.83 -6.93
N GLU A 78 27.49 -30.27 -5.80
CA GLU A 78 28.04 -31.02 -4.67
C GLU A 78 27.16 -30.92 -3.40
N GLU A 79 26.45 -29.81 -3.23
CA GLU A 79 25.72 -29.47 -2.01
C GLU A 79 24.22 -29.28 -2.28
N ILE A 80 23.41 -29.75 -1.33
CA ILE A 80 21.96 -29.52 -1.28
C ILE A 80 21.63 -28.48 -0.21
N GLY A 81 20.66 -27.61 -0.50
CA GLY A 81 20.16 -26.62 0.47
C GLY A 81 19.75 -27.26 1.80
N HIS A 82 20.14 -26.63 2.91
CA HIS A 82 19.96 -27.20 4.24
C HIS A 82 18.48 -27.39 4.61
N ASN A 83 17.56 -26.62 4.02
CA ASN A 83 16.13 -26.79 4.20
C ASN A 83 15.62 -28.15 3.70
N ILE A 84 16.13 -28.63 2.56
CA ILE A 84 15.76 -29.94 2.00
C ILE A 84 16.34 -31.07 2.86
N LEU A 85 17.58 -30.94 3.30
CA LEU A 85 18.21 -31.97 4.14
C LEU A 85 17.56 -32.01 5.54
N SER A 86 17.26 -30.86 6.13
CA SER A 86 16.58 -30.75 7.43
C SER A 86 15.20 -31.40 7.39
N PHE A 87 14.49 -31.25 6.28
CA PHE A 87 13.21 -31.91 6.03
C PHE A 87 13.30 -33.45 6.17
N TYR A 88 14.31 -34.10 5.58
CA TYR A 88 14.50 -35.55 5.73
C TYR A 88 14.93 -35.96 7.16
N MET A 89 15.81 -35.16 7.77
CA MET A 89 16.37 -35.46 9.09
C MET A 89 15.35 -35.28 10.22
N ALA A 90 14.51 -34.24 10.16
CA ALA A 90 13.57 -33.89 11.22
C ALA A 90 12.52 -34.98 11.49
N LYS A 91 12.15 -35.76 10.47
CA LYS A 91 11.06 -36.75 10.59
C LYS A 91 11.27 -37.75 11.74
N ASN A 92 12.50 -38.19 11.99
CA ASN A 92 12.80 -39.17 13.05
C ASN A 92 12.49 -38.65 14.46
N TYR A 93 12.37 -37.34 14.61
CA TYR A 93 12.15 -36.68 15.90
C TYR A 93 10.70 -36.23 16.11
N LEU A 94 9.82 -36.49 15.13
CA LEU A 94 8.43 -36.02 15.11
C LEU A 94 7.41 -37.17 15.19
N GLU A 95 7.80 -38.34 15.71
CA GLU A 95 6.92 -39.52 15.79
C GLU A 95 5.76 -39.35 16.79
N GLU A 96 5.93 -38.47 17.78
CA GLU A 96 4.91 -38.16 18.78
C GLU A 96 3.73 -37.34 18.22
N TYR A 97 3.93 -36.65 17.09
CA TYR A 97 2.91 -35.82 16.46
C TYR A 97 2.02 -36.64 15.53
N SER A 98 0.77 -36.18 15.38
CA SER A 98 -0.15 -36.74 14.39
C SER A 98 0.44 -36.66 12.98
N LYS A 99 0.04 -37.56 12.08
CA LYS A 99 0.53 -37.53 10.68
C LYS A 99 0.26 -36.19 10.00
N GLU A 100 -0.84 -35.53 10.34
CA GLU A 100 -1.20 -34.23 9.78
C GLU A 100 -0.28 -33.12 10.31
N ASP A 101 -0.13 -33.01 11.62
CA ASP A 101 0.72 -32.00 12.26
C ASP A 101 2.19 -32.18 11.88
N ARG A 102 2.67 -33.42 11.85
CA ARG A 102 4.03 -33.74 11.38
C ARG A 102 4.26 -33.27 9.94
N ASN A 103 3.30 -33.49 9.04
CA ASN A 103 3.43 -33.05 7.65
C ASN A 103 3.46 -31.52 7.55
N ILE A 104 2.76 -30.81 8.43
CA ILE A 104 2.79 -29.35 8.51
C ILE A 104 4.15 -28.84 8.99
N ILE A 105 4.71 -29.43 10.06
CA ILE A 105 6.05 -29.09 10.56
C ILE A 105 7.08 -29.33 9.45
N LEU A 106 7.04 -30.50 8.80
CA LEU A 106 7.94 -30.85 7.69
C LEU A 106 7.77 -29.90 6.49
N TYR A 107 6.54 -29.50 6.16
CA TYR A 107 6.28 -28.52 5.10
C TYR A 107 6.90 -27.15 5.40
N ALA A 108 6.78 -26.68 6.65
CA ALA A 108 7.39 -25.43 7.10
C ALA A 108 8.91 -25.50 7.03
N ILE A 109 9.52 -26.57 7.54
CA ILE A 109 10.97 -26.83 7.46
C ILE A 109 11.44 -26.89 6.01
N LEU A 110 10.72 -27.58 5.11
CA LEU A 110 11.14 -27.69 3.72
C LEU A 110 11.16 -26.32 3.02
N ASN A 111 10.20 -25.44 3.32
CA ASN A 111 9.97 -24.22 2.55
C ASN A 111 10.30 -22.93 3.31
N HIS A 112 11.12 -22.99 4.38
CA HIS A 112 11.57 -21.79 5.09
C HIS A 112 12.61 -20.95 4.28
N HIS A 113 13.22 -21.58 3.27
CA HIS A 113 14.04 -20.92 2.27
C HIS A 113 13.63 -21.34 0.85
N ASN A 114 13.81 -20.41 -0.08
CA ASN A 114 13.41 -20.54 -1.48
C ASN A 114 14.60 -20.22 -2.40
N TYR A 115 15.74 -20.86 -2.18
CA TYR A 115 16.91 -20.74 -3.08
C TYR A 115 16.64 -21.38 -4.45
N VAL A 116 15.83 -22.44 -4.45
CA VAL A 116 15.44 -23.26 -5.60
C VAL A 116 13.98 -23.69 -5.43
N ASP A 117 13.35 -24.27 -6.46
CA ASP A 117 12.11 -25.03 -6.24
C ASP A 117 12.47 -26.33 -5.51
N ASN A 118 12.07 -26.38 -4.23
CA ASN A 118 12.43 -27.47 -3.32
C ASN A 118 11.90 -28.82 -3.79
N PHE A 119 10.69 -28.84 -4.36
CA PHE A 119 10.05 -30.06 -4.81
C PHE A 119 10.68 -30.57 -6.11
N GLU A 120 10.98 -29.67 -7.05
CA GLU A 120 11.71 -30.01 -8.27
C GLU A 120 13.13 -30.53 -7.96
N THR A 121 13.78 -29.94 -6.97
CA THR A 121 15.11 -30.39 -6.51
C THR A 121 15.06 -31.78 -5.91
N ILE A 122 14.05 -32.08 -5.09
CA ILE A 122 13.80 -33.43 -4.56
C ILE A 122 13.57 -34.44 -5.69
N ASP A 123 12.84 -34.05 -6.74
CA ASP A 123 12.56 -34.93 -7.87
C ASP A 123 13.82 -35.19 -8.74
N LYS A 124 14.67 -34.17 -8.96
CA LYS A 124 15.81 -34.23 -9.89
C LYS A 124 17.14 -34.65 -9.28
N LYS A 125 17.39 -34.36 -8.01
CA LYS A 125 18.71 -34.51 -7.36
C LYS A 125 18.73 -35.59 -6.26
N GLN A 126 17.97 -36.67 -6.43
CA GLN A 126 17.84 -37.74 -5.43
C GLN A 126 19.19 -38.34 -5.00
N ASP A 127 20.07 -38.64 -5.95
CA ASP A 127 21.40 -39.21 -5.66
C ASP A 127 22.26 -38.26 -4.81
N LEU A 128 22.20 -36.96 -5.13
CA LEU A 128 22.97 -35.94 -4.40
C LEU A 128 22.41 -35.71 -3.00
N ILE A 129 21.08 -35.73 -2.84
CA ILE A 129 20.42 -35.67 -1.52
C ILE A 129 20.83 -36.88 -0.69
N SER A 130 20.76 -38.09 -1.24
CA SER A 130 21.18 -39.30 -0.55
C SER A 130 22.66 -39.26 -0.15
N ALA A 131 23.54 -38.78 -1.02
CA ALA A 131 24.96 -38.63 -0.72
C ALA A 131 25.23 -37.62 0.41
N ASN A 132 24.56 -36.45 0.39
CA ASN A 132 24.67 -35.44 1.43
C ASN A 132 24.15 -35.96 2.79
N LEU A 133 23.00 -36.63 2.81
CA LEU A 133 22.44 -37.23 4.03
C LEU A 133 23.33 -38.34 4.60
N LYS A 134 23.97 -39.13 3.73
CA LYS A 134 24.91 -40.17 4.14
C LYS A 134 26.21 -39.61 4.72
N SER A 135 26.74 -38.51 4.15
CA SER A 135 27.88 -37.80 4.77
C SER A 135 27.52 -37.32 6.18
N ILE A 136 26.29 -36.84 6.40
CA ILE A 136 25.82 -36.46 7.75
C ILE A 136 25.76 -37.69 8.67
N SER A 137 25.16 -38.80 8.27
CA SER A 137 25.05 -39.99 9.13
C SER A 137 26.41 -40.55 9.53
N THR A 138 27.33 -40.70 8.58
CA THR A 138 28.68 -41.24 8.80
C THR A 138 29.58 -40.27 9.58
N GLU A 139 29.64 -38.99 9.21
CA GLU A 139 30.62 -38.04 9.78
C GLU A 139 30.12 -37.34 11.06
N VAL A 140 28.82 -37.07 11.17
CA VAL A 140 28.22 -36.34 12.32
C VAL A 140 27.70 -37.31 13.38
N PHE A 141 26.85 -38.25 12.98
CA PHE A 141 26.22 -39.22 13.90
C PHE A 141 27.09 -40.46 14.16
N LYS A 142 28.11 -40.70 13.33
CA LYS A 142 28.99 -41.88 13.40
C LYS A 142 28.21 -43.20 13.33
N ASP A 143 27.15 -43.20 12.55
CA ASP A 143 26.25 -44.34 12.39
C ASP A 143 25.90 -44.52 10.91
N ASP A 144 26.47 -45.56 10.30
CA ASP A 144 26.27 -45.90 8.89
C ASP A 144 24.92 -46.60 8.65
N GLU A 145 24.21 -47.03 9.70
CA GLU A 145 22.90 -47.68 9.58
C GLU A 145 21.75 -46.66 9.47
N ILE A 146 21.97 -45.41 9.90
CA ILE A 146 20.97 -44.35 9.78
C ILE A 146 20.82 -43.92 8.31
N ASP A 147 19.64 -44.20 7.74
CA ASP A 147 19.27 -43.78 6.39
C ASP A 147 18.16 -42.72 6.42
N PHE A 148 18.57 -41.45 6.59
CA PHE A 148 17.63 -40.32 6.62
C PHE A 148 16.84 -40.18 5.31
N PHE A 149 17.36 -40.67 4.18
CA PHE A 149 16.68 -40.51 2.88
C PHE A 149 15.41 -41.37 2.81
N LYS A 150 15.45 -42.58 3.37
CA LYS A 150 14.27 -43.46 3.44
C LYS A 150 13.18 -42.99 4.38
N ASN A 151 13.46 -41.98 5.21
CA ASN A 151 12.47 -41.46 6.15
C ASN A 151 11.20 -41.00 5.42
N ILE A 152 11.32 -40.31 4.28
CA ILE A 152 10.16 -39.71 3.61
C ILE A 152 9.85 -40.48 2.33
N GLY A 153 8.70 -41.16 2.33
CA GLY A 153 8.22 -41.92 1.17
C GLY A 153 7.41 -41.07 0.18
N LEU A 154 7.25 -41.56 -1.05
CA LEU A 154 6.53 -40.87 -2.15
C LEU A 154 5.11 -40.41 -1.78
N ARG A 155 4.37 -41.23 -1.03
CA ARG A 155 2.98 -40.89 -0.61
C ARG A 155 2.95 -39.71 0.36
N GLU A 156 3.89 -39.65 1.30
CA GLU A 156 3.97 -38.56 2.27
C GLU A 156 4.46 -37.28 1.59
N LEU A 157 5.47 -37.37 0.72
CA LEU A 157 5.91 -36.25 -0.10
C LEU A 157 4.79 -35.68 -0.96
N ALA A 158 3.90 -36.52 -1.52
CA ALA A 158 2.74 -36.06 -2.28
C ALA A 158 1.73 -35.29 -1.41
N VAL A 159 1.50 -35.71 -0.16
CA VAL A 159 0.64 -34.99 0.80
C VAL A 159 1.26 -33.64 1.18
N ILE A 160 2.56 -33.62 1.47
CA ILE A 160 3.30 -32.39 1.80
C ILE A 160 3.31 -31.44 0.60
N ARG A 161 3.46 -31.96 -0.63
CA ARG A 161 3.34 -31.16 -1.86
C ARG A 161 1.95 -30.56 -2.03
N LYS A 162 0.89 -31.26 -1.61
CA LYS A 162 -0.49 -30.74 -1.65
C LYS A 162 -0.69 -29.54 -0.71
N LEU A 163 0.07 -29.44 0.39
CA LEU A 163 0.03 -28.28 1.28
C LEU A 163 0.53 -27.00 0.57
N ARG A 164 1.39 -27.10 -0.45
CA ARG A 164 1.80 -25.95 -1.28
C ARG A 164 0.63 -25.39 -2.09
N THR A 165 -0.22 -26.24 -2.67
CA THR A 165 -1.30 -25.78 -3.57
C THR A 165 -2.62 -25.54 -2.85
N ASN A 166 -2.85 -26.23 -1.73
CA ASN A 166 -4.04 -26.08 -0.90
C ASN A 166 -3.66 -25.98 0.58
N PRO A 167 -3.06 -24.86 1.00
CA PRO A 167 -2.59 -24.67 2.37
C PRO A 167 -3.77 -24.54 3.35
N SER A 168 -3.69 -25.23 4.48
CA SER A 168 -4.61 -25.03 5.61
C SER A 168 -4.20 -23.80 6.44
N LYS A 169 -5.16 -23.21 7.19
CA LYS A 169 -4.87 -22.16 8.19
C LYS A 169 -3.65 -22.52 9.05
N LYS A 170 -3.67 -23.73 9.64
CA LYS A 170 -2.58 -24.24 10.49
C LYS A 170 -1.23 -24.23 9.76
N SER A 171 -1.18 -24.74 8.52
CA SER A 171 0.07 -24.77 7.73
C SER A 171 0.65 -23.39 7.41
N ILE A 172 -0.21 -22.42 7.11
CA ILE A 172 0.18 -21.02 6.86
C ILE A 172 0.76 -20.41 8.13
N LEU A 173 0.07 -20.56 9.26
CA LEU A 173 0.50 -19.96 10.52
C LEU A 173 1.82 -20.57 11.01
N VAL A 174 1.98 -21.90 10.96
CA VAL A 174 3.23 -22.55 11.40
C VAL A 174 4.43 -22.06 10.58
N LYS A 175 4.33 -22.05 9.24
CA LYS A 175 5.40 -21.56 8.36
C LYS A 175 5.63 -20.05 8.53
N GLY A 176 4.57 -19.26 8.65
CA GLY A 176 4.65 -17.81 8.80
C GLY A 176 5.29 -17.38 10.13
N PHE A 177 4.93 -18.02 11.24
CA PHE A 177 5.55 -17.74 12.55
C PHE A 177 6.99 -18.25 12.63
N LEU A 178 7.33 -19.38 11.98
CA LEU A 178 8.73 -19.80 11.82
C LEU A 178 9.55 -18.70 11.13
N HIS A 179 9.10 -18.20 9.97
CA HIS A 179 9.78 -17.09 9.29
C HIS A 179 9.90 -15.85 10.18
N LYS A 180 8.85 -15.52 10.94
CA LYS A 180 8.85 -14.34 11.81
C LYS A 180 9.91 -14.47 12.91
N CYS A 181 10.04 -15.66 13.52
CA CYS A 181 11.05 -15.95 14.54
C CYS A 181 12.46 -15.94 13.95
N ASP A 182 12.68 -16.63 12.83
CA ASP A 182 13.99 -16.71 12.18
C ASP A 182 14.50 -15.32 11.74
N TYR A 183 13.63 -14.50 11.15
CA TYR A 183 14.02 -13.17 10.68
C TYR A 183 14.30 -12.23 11.86
N ALA A 184 13.49 -12.25 12.91
CA ALA A 184 13.70 -11.43 14.11
C ALA A 184 14.99 -11.83 14.86
N ALA A 185 15.22 -13.13 15.02
CA ALA A 185 16.44 -13.65 15.64
C ALA A 185 17.68 -13.30 14.81
N SER A 186 17.63 -13.49 13.50
CA SER A 186 18.75 -13.17 12.59
C SER A 186 19.06 -11.67 12.51
N ALA A 187 18.06 -10.80 12.70
CA ALA A 187 18.26 -9.35 12.73
C ALA A 187 18.62 -8.81 14.12
N HIS A 188 18.61 -9.66 15.16
CA HIS A 188 18.66 -9.24 16.57
C HIS A 188 17.65 -8.13 16.90
N SER A 189 16.47 -8.18 16.27
CA SER A 189 15.41 -7.20 16.45
C SER A 189 14.33 -7.69 17.40
N LYS A 190 13.44 -6.79 17.81
CA LYS A 190 12.17 -7.19 18.43
C LYS A 190 11.33 -7.96 17.41
N ILE A 191 10.62 -8.99 17.88
CA ILE A 191 9.71 -9.76 17.01
C ILE A 191 8.42 -8.99 16.70
N ASP A 192 7.86 -8.33 17.70
CA ASP A 192 6.69 -7.45 17.57
C ASP A 192 6.66 -6.44 18.74
N MET A 193 5.83 -5.41 18.61
CA MET A 193 5.60 -4.42 19.65
C MET A 193 4.11 -4.41 20.03
N PRO A 194 3.77 -4.60 21.31
CA PRO A 194 2.38 -4.65 21.75
C PRO A 194 1.73 -3.27 21.69
N ASN A 195 0.46 -3.21 21.27
CA ASN A 195 -0.33 -1.97 21.26
C ASN A 195 -1.11 -1.80 22.57
N ILE A 196 -0.50 -1.25 23.62
CA ILE A 196 -1.14 -1.19 24.96
C ILE A 196 -1.75 0.16 25.33
N HIS A 197 -1.63 1.18 24.48
CA HIS A 197 -1.99 2.55 24.86
C HIS A 197 -2.95 3.25 23.90
N LEU A 198 -3.30 2.68 22.75
CA LEU A 198 -4.15 3.37 21.76
C LEU A 198 -5.50 3.79 22.37
N GLU A 199 -6.18 2.90 23.11
CA GLU A 199 -7.46 3.23 23.74
C GLU A 199 -7.34 4.39 24.73
N SER A 200 -6.33 4.34 25.60
CA SER A 200 -6.09 5.42 26.58
C SER A 200 -5.75 6.77 25.91
N ARG A 201 -5.08 6.75 24.76
CA ARG A 201 -4.77 7.94 23.98
C ARG A 201 -6.02 8.49 23.30
N LEU A 202 -6.89 7.63 22.79
CA LEU A 202 -8.17 8.03 22.22
C LEU A 202 -9.10 8.64 23.28
N GLU A 203 -9.13 8.09 24.49
CA GLU A 203 -9.91 8.69 25.59
C GLU A 203 -9.40 10.08 25.98
N LYS A 204 -8.07 10.27 26.06
CA LYS A 204 -7.48 11.60 26.25
C LYS A 204 -7.84 12.56 25.10
N LEU A 205 -7.78 12.08 23.85
CA LEU A 205 -8.16 12.88 22.68
C LEU A 205 -9.63 13.31 22.75
N LYS A 206 -10.53 12.41 23.20
CA LYS A 206 -11.94 12.75 23.45
C LYS A 206 -12.06 13.84 24.50
N ASP A 207 -11.38 13.70 25.64
CA ASP A 207 -11.44 14.68 26.73
C ASP A 207 -10.92 16.06 26.30
N ASP A 208 -9.88 16.08 25.46
CA ASP A 208 -9.38 17.30 24.82
C ASP A 208 -10.42 17.94 23.89
N PHE A 209 -11.17 17.16 23.11
CA PHE A 209 -12.23 17.68 22.26
C PHE A 209 -13.42 18.20 23.07
N VAL A 210 -13.80 17.51 24.15
CA VAL A 210 -14.88 17.94 25.05
C VAL A 210 -14.51 19.23 25.77
N SER A 211 -13.30 19.32 26.34
CA SER A 211 -12.83 20.53 27.04
C SER A 211 -12.74 21.75 26.13
N LYS A 212 -12.48 21.56 24.83
CA LYS A 212 -12.49 22.62 23.81
C LYS A 212 -13.89 22.93 23.25
N GLY A 213 -14.94 22.28 23.75
CA GLY A 213 -16.32 22.42 23.26
C GLY A 213 -16.50 21.99 21.80
N SER A 214 -15.60 21.14 21.29
CA SER A 214 -15.58 20.68 19.90
C SER A 214 -16.35 19.37 19.69
N SER A 215 -16.72 18.68 20.78
CA SER A 215 -17.52 17.46 20.78
C SER A 215 -18.23 17.25 22.12
N ASP A 216 -19.37 16.54 22.12
CA ASP A 216 -20.05 16.05 23.33
C ASP A 216 -19.56 14.64 23.77
N GLY A 217 -18.47 14.16 23.16
CA GLY A 217 -17.87 12.84 23.41
C GLY A 217 -17.84 11.96 22.16
N TRP A 218 -17.87 10.63 22.34
CA TRP A 218 -17.95 9.70 21.21
C TRP A 218 -19.34 9.72 20.61
N ASN A 219 -19.45 9.94 19.29
CA ASN A 219 -20.71 9.89 18.57
C ASN A 219 -21.20 8.44 18.34
N GLU A 220 -22.36 8.28 17.70
CA GLU A 220 -22.98 6.97 17.50
C GLU A 220 -22.10 6.00 16.68
N MET A 221 -21.46 6.49 15.61
CA MET A 221 -20.55 5.69 14.79
C MET A 221 -19.34 5.22 15.58
N GLN A 222 -18.73 6.14 16.33
CA GLN A 222 -17.55 5.86 17.14
C GLN A 222 -17.85 4.84 18.23
N ARG A 223 -19.02 4.94 18.90
CA ARG A 223 -19.50 3.94 19.85
C ARG A 223 -19.76 2.59 19.18
N PHE A 224 -20.44 2.58 18.04
CA PHE A 224 -20.68 1.33 17.29
C PHE A 224 -19.37 0.62 16.91
N ALA A 225 -18.37 1.38 16.45
CA ALA A 225 -17.07 0.82 16.10
C ALA A 225 -16.34 0.24 17.32
N ARG A 226 -16.34 0.96 18.45
CA ARG A 226 -15.75 0.53 19.72
C ARG A 226 -16.44 -0.72 20.30
N ASP A 227 -17.75 -0.81 20.20
CA ASP A 227 -18.52 -1.90 20.80
C ASP A 227 -18.50 -3.18 19.93
N ASN A 228 -17.87 -3.14 18.74
CA ASN A 228 -17.82 -4.24 17.77
C ASN A 228 -16.38 -4.55 17.30
N THR A 229 -15.41 -4.37 18.19
CA THR A 229 -13.97 -4.58 17.93
C THR A 229 -13.63 -6.02 17.48
N ASP A 230 -14.37 -7.03 17.93
CA ASP A 230 -14.08 -8.45 17.63
C ASP A 230 -14.71 -8.97 16.34
N SER A 231 -15.45 -8.12 15.62
CA SER A 231 -16.12 -8.45 14.36
C SER A 231 -15.46 -7.72 13.19
N ASN A 232 -15.55 -8.30 11.98
CA ASN A 232 -15.34 -7.50 10.77
C ASN A 232 -16.45 -6.46 10.68
N LEU A 233 -16.15 -5.31 10.07
CA LEU A 233 -17.03 -4.15 10.17
C LEU A 233 -17.12 -3.38 8.85
N ILE A 234 -18.31 -2.88 8.52
CA ILE A 234 -18.51 -1.93 7.42
C ILE A 234 -19.13 -0.64 8.00
N LEU A 235 -18.34 0.43 8.02
CA LEU A 235 -18.75 1.79 8.44
C LEU A 235 -19.08 2.62 7.21
N ILE A 236 -20.36 2.92 7.03
CA ILE A 236 -20.84 3.87 6.02
C ILE A 236 -21.20 5.17 6.74
N GLY A 237 -20.47 6.24 6.46
CA GLY A 237 -20.50 7.45 7.27
C GLY A 237 -20.33 8.74 6.50
N SER A 238 -21.27 9.68 6.65
CA SER A 238 -21.13 11.03 6.07
C SER A 238 -19.78 11.66 6.41
N THR A 239 -19.24 12.45 5.48
CA THR A 239 -17.98 13.17 5.68
C THR A 239 -18.05 14.07 6.92
N GLY A 240 -17.01 14.00 7.77
CA GLY A 240 -16.94 14.79 9.00
C GLY A 240 -17.46 14.10 10.27
N LEU A 241 -18.04 12.89 10.19
CA LEU A 241 -18.49 12.13 11.38
C LEU A 241 -17.38 11.46 12.20
N GLY A 242 -16.10 11.79 11.94
CA GLY A 242 -14.99 11.19 12.68
C GLY A 242 -14.77 9.71 12.35
N LYS A 243 -14.86 9.34 11.06
CA LYS A 243 -14.59 7.97 10.57
C LYS A 243 -13.22 7.46 11.00
N THR A 244 -12.19 8.31 10.97
CA THR A 244 -10.84 7.94 11.42
C THR A 244 -10.83 7.54 12.89
N GLU A 245 -11.43 8.34 13.78
CA GLU A 245 -11.54 8.03 15.20
C GLU A 245 -12.33 6.74 15.42
N ALA A 246 -13.42 6.52 14.68
CA ALA A 246 -14.19 5.27 14.75
C ALA A 246 -13.34 4.05 14.35
N SER A 247 -12.58 4.15 13.27
CA SER A 247 -11.65 3.11 12.82
C SER A 247 -10.55 2.83 13.85
N LEU A 248 -9.98 3.86 14.48
CA LEU A 248 -8.96 3.71 15.52
C LEU A 248 -9.55 3.09 16.80
N LEU A 249 -10.77 3.44 17.18
CA LEU A 249 -11.50 2.81 18.29
C LEU A 249 -11.79 1.33 18.02
N TRP A 250 -12.12 0.97 16.78
CA TRP A 250 -12.31 -0.43 16.38
C TRP A 250 -11.01 -1.23 16.38
N ILE A 251 -9.88 -0.62 15.98
CA ILE A 251 -8.56 -1.22 16.16
C ILE A 251 -8.32 -1.49 17.64
N GLY A 252 -8.53 -0.49 18.50
CA GLY A 252 -8.29 -0.60 19.96
C GLY A 252 -6.85 -0.98 20.27
N ASN A 253 -6.61 -1.65 21.39
CA ASN A 253 -5.27 -2.12 21.78
C ASN A 253 -4.76 -3.36 21.00
N ASN A 254 -5.11 -3.47 19.72
CA ASN A 254 -4.65 -4.52 18.82
C ASN A 254 -3.64 -3.96 17.82
N LYS A 255 -2.86 -4.85 17.21
CA LYS A 255 -2.01 -4.47 16.09
C LYS A 255 -2.86 -3.99 14.92
N GLY A 256 -2.58 -2.80 14.40
CA GLY A 256 -3.42 -2.12 13.41
C GLY A 256 -2.68 -1.77 12.13
N PHE A 257 -3.37 -1.92 11.00
CA PHE A 257 -2.94 -1.38 9.72
C PHE A 257 -4.04 -0.50 9.15
N TYR A 258 -3.71 0.72 8.78
CA TYR A 258 -4.64 1.66 8.16
C TYR A 258 -4.23 1.87 6.71
N VAL A 259 -5.07 1.39 5.80
CA VAL A 259 -4.83 1.36 4.35
C VAL A 259 -5.60 2.48 3.68
N LEU A 260 -4.91 3.35 2.93
CA LEU A 260 -5.55 4.40 2.14
C LEU A 260 -5.15 4.30 0.65
N PRO A 261 -6.00 4.75 -0.29
CA PRO A 261 -5.75 4.59 -1.72
C PRO A 261 -4.65 5.49 -2.26
N LEU A 262 -4.46 6.69 -1.70
CA LEU A 262 -3.52 7.68 -2.22
C LEU A 262 -2.36 7.93 -1.25
N LYS A 263 -1.15 8.05 -1.81
CA LYS A 263 0.07 8.41 -1.04
C LYS A 263 -0.08 9.70 -0.24
N THR A 264 -0.67 10.73 -0.85
CA THR A 264 -0.92 12.00 -0.15
C THR A 264 -1.82 11.81 1.07
N ALA A 265 -2.79 10.87 1.01
CA ALA A 265 -3.71 10.60 2.11
C ALA A 265 -2.98 9.94 3.27
N ILE A 266 -2.08 9.02 2.93
CA ILE A 266 -1.25 8.28 3.87
C ILE A 266 -0.34 9.23 4.62
N ASN A 267 0.35 10.13 3.90
CA ASN A 267 1.24 11.11 4.52
C ASN A 267 0.47 12.05 5.47
N ALA A 268 -0.68 12.57 5.03
CA ALA A 268 -1.54 13.42 5.85
C ALA A 268 -2.08 12.68 7.09
N MET A 269 -2.52 11.43 6.92
CA MET A 269 -3.03 10.60 8.01
C MET A 269 -1.94 10.27 9.03
N TYR A 270 -0.75 9.90 8.56
CA TYR A 270 0.40 9.64 9.43
C TYR A 270 0.78 10.87 10.24
N ARG A 271 0.96 12.05 9.61
CA ARG A 271 1.27 13.30 10.31
C ARG A 271 0.19 13.66 11.34
N ARG A 272 -1.09 13.51 10.99
CA ARG A 272 -2.20 13.74 11.92
C ARG A 272 -2.13 12.82 13.13
N ILE A 273 -2.00 11.50 12.93
CA ILE A 273 -1.97 10.52 14.02
C ILE A 273 -0.72 10.68 14.87
N LYS A 274 0.44 10.94 14.25
CA LYS A 274 1.69 11.27 14.94
C LYS A 274 1.50 12.46 15.89
N ASN A 275 1.02 13.58 15.36
CA ASN A 275 0.94 14.84 16.12
C ASN A 275 -0.19 14.87 17.16
N THR A 276 -1.23 14.05 16.99
CA THR A 276 -2.40 14.01 17.90
C THR A 276 -2.31 12.90 18.94
N LEU A 277 -1.85 11.70 18.57
CA LEU A 277 -1.87 10.52 19.44
C LEU A 277 -0.50 10.09 19.92
N TYR A 278 0.57 10.28 19.13
CA TYR A 278 1.91 9.71 19.39
C TYR A 278 3.03 10.74 19.41
N LYS A 279 2.72 11.97 19.84
CA LYS A 279 3.62 13.12 19.75
C LYS A 279 5.01 12.84 20.33
N ASP A 280 5.07 12.13 21.46
CA ASP A 280 6.30 11.94 22.24
C ASP A 280 6.97 10.57 22.00
N ASP A 281 6.33 9.64 21.28
CA ASP A 281 6.79 8.24 21.19
C ASP A 281 6.40 7.50 19.91
N TYR A 282 6.16 8.22 18.81
CA TYR A 282 5.76 7.63 17.52
C TYR A 282 6.72 6.56 17.00
N THR A 283 8.04 6.70 17.21
CA THR A 283 9.06 5.75 16.72
C THR A 283 8.91 4.32 17.26
N LYS A 284 8.13 4.16 18.34
CA LYS A 284 7.82 2.87 18.98
C LYS A 284 6.39 2.40 18.72
N ASN A 285 5.53 3.24 18.14
CA ASN A 285 4.08 2.99 18.10
C ASN A 285 3.45 3.11 16.72
N LEU A 286 3.97 3.98 15.86
CA LEU A 286 3.35 4.35 14.61
C LEU A 286 4.35 4.12 13.47
N GLY A 287 3.98 3.37 12.44
CA GLY A 287 4.78 3.17 11.24
C GLY A 287 4.14 3.76 9.99
N LEU A 288 4.97 4.00 8.98
CA LEU A 288 4.57 4.48 7.65
C LEU A 288 5.15 3.58 6.57
N LEU A 289 4.29 2.89 5.83
CA LEU A 289 4.68 1.90 4.84
C LEU A 289 4.12 2.26 3.45
N HIS A 290 4.86 3.07 2.70
CA HIS A 290 4.62 3.33 1.27
C HIS A 290 5.96 3.43 0.52
N GLY A 291 5.91 3.47 -0.82
CA GLY A 291 7.11 3.46 -1.68
C GLY A 291 8.10 4.63 -1.52
N GLU A 292 7.83 5.58 -0.62
CA GLU A 292 8.67 6.74 -0.29
C GLU A 292 8.91 6.86 1.23
N LEU A 293 8.80 5.75 1.98
CA LEU A 293 8.93 5.74 3.45
C LEU A 293 10.20 6.44 3.97
N GLU A 294 11.28 6.34 3.20
CA GLU A 294 12.59 6.91 3.53
C GLU A 294 12.53 8.43 3.65
N ASN A 295 11.70 9.09 2.85
CA ASN A 295 11.67 10.55 2.75
C ASN A 295 11.07 11.20 3.99
N ILE A 296 9.93 10.70 4.45
CA ILE A 296 9.20 11.30 5.59
C ILE A 296 9.95 11.06 6.88
N TYR A 297 10.60 9.90 7.03
CA TYR A 297 11.42 9.63 8.21
C TYR A 297 12.68 10.51 8.24
N LEU A 298 13.17 10.99 7.09
CA LEU A 298 14.33 11.88 7.01
C LEU A 298 13.97 13.37 7.13
N GLU A 299 12.88 13.82 6.51
CA GLU A 299 12.39 15.22 6.64
C GLU A 299 12.09 15.59 8.10
N GLU A 300 11.61 14.64 8.88
CA GLU A 300 11.23 14.84 10.28
C GLU A 300 12.42 14.75 11.25
N ASP A 301 13.56 14.23 10.80
CA ASP A 301 14.83 14.22 11.54
C ASP A 301 15.36 15.66 11.65
N ASP A 302 15.24 16.44 10.56
CA ASP A 302 15.70 17.83 10.47
C ASP A 302 14.90 18.81 11.37
N GLU A 303 13.60 18.59 11.59
CA GLU A 303 12.76 19.46 12.44
C GLU A 303 12.98 19.25 13.96
N SER A 304 13.54 18.11 14.37
CA SER A 304 13.78 17.77 15.78
C SER A 304 15.15 18.25 16.32
N SER A 305 15.93 18.92 15.48
CA SER A 305 17.35 19.27 15.64
C SER A 305 17.69 20.39 16.66
N MET A 306 16.90 20.57 17.72
CA MET A 306 17.18 21.56 18.77
C MET A 306 17.67 21.00 20.12
N ALA A 307 18.13 19.74 20.21
CA ALA A 307 18.84 19.24 21.39
C ALA A 307 19.90 18.15 21.08
N LEU A 308 21.13 18.37 21.61
CA LEU A 308 22.37 17.55 21.65
C LEU A 308 22.14 16.01 21.79
N ASP A 309 23.01 15.04 21.41
CA ASP A 309 24.45 14.95 21.16
C ASP A 309 24.75 13.72 20.24
N SER A 310 25.63 13.86 19.25
CA SER A 310 26.17 12.85 18.31
C SER A 310 25.24 12.28 17.21
N GLU A 311 25.55 12.62 15.94
CA GLU A 311 24.91 12.10 14.70
C GLU A 311 24.84 10.55 14.59
N THR A 312 25.58 9.85 15.44
CA THR A 312 25.69 8.39 15.44
C THR A 312 24.49 7.72 16.11
N GLU A 313 23.98 8.29 17.21
CA GLU A 313 22.79 7.78 17.88
C GLU A 313 21.52 7.99 17.04
N GLU A 314 21.43 9.13 16.35
CA GLU A 314 20.32 9.47 15.45
C GLU A 314 20.21 8.46 14.30
N SER A 315 21.34 8.18 13.63
CA SER A 315 21.39 7.18 12.55
C SER A 315 20.94 5.79 13.02
N MET A 316 21.32 5.38 14.23
CA MET A 316 20.91 4.08 14.78
C MET A 316 19.42 4.04 15.10
N LYS A 317 18.85 5.10 15.70
CA LYS A 317 17.41 5.23 15.95
C LYS A 317 16.60 5.17 14.66
N PHE A 318 17.07 5.84 13.60
CA PHE A 318 16.46 5.77 12.27
C PHE A 318 16.40 4.34 11.75
N TRP A 319 17.53 3.60 11.77
CA TRP A 319 17.58 2.23 11.26
C TRP A 319 16.75 1.25 12.09
N GLU A 320 16.70 1.43 13.41
CA GLU A 320 15.82 0.66 14.29
C GLU A 320 14.35 0.89 13.92
N TYR A 321 13.92 2.15 13.86
CA TYR A 321 12.54 2.52 13.52
C TYR A 321 12.15 2.07 12.10
N TYR A 322 13.02 2.28 11.12
CA TYR A 322 12.86 1.83 9.75
C TYR A 322 12.79 0.30 9.65
N GLY A 323 13.67 -0.41 10.39
CA GLY A 323 13.69 -1.86 10.47
C GLY A 323 12.40 -2.43 11.03
N LEU A 324 11.92 -1.89 12.15
CA LEU A 324 10.65 -2.28 12.78
C LEU A 324 9.45 -2.01 11.87
N THR A 325 9.43 -0.88 11.16
CA THR A 325 8.39 -0.55 10.18
C THR A 325 8.36 -1.60 9.05
N ARG A 326 9.52 -1.93 8.48
CA ARG A 326 9.61 -2.90 7.37
C ARG A 326 9.32 -4.34 7.79
N ALA A 327 9.64 -4.68 9.04
CA ALA A 327 9.27 -5.97 9.64
C ALA A 327 7.77 -6.04 10.00
N MET A 328 7.02 -4.95 9.82
CA MET A 328 5.64 -4.81 10.27
C MET A 328 5.50 -5.08 11.78
N SER A 329 6.50 -4.73 12.58
CA SER A 329 6.54 -4.97 14.02
C SER A 329 5.96 -3.83 14.85
N LEU A 330 5.66 -2.68 14.25
CA LEU A 330 5.07 -1.54 14.99
C LEU A 330 3.57 -1.74 15.29
N PRO A 331 3.06 -1.21 16.41
CA PRO A 331 1.67 -1.35 16.84
C PRO A 331 0.64 -0.90 15.80
N LEU A 332 0.79 0.30 15.24
CA LEU A 332 -0.10 0.87 14.23
C LEU A 332 0.71 1.26 12.99
N THR A 333 0.29 0.86 11.80
CA THR A 333 1.00 1.21 10.55
C THR A 333 0.05 1.83 9.53
N ILE A 334 0.38 3.02 9.02
CA ILE A 334 -0.34 3.67 7.91
C ILE A 334 0.34 3.25 6.61
N CYS A 335 -0.42 2.74 5.62
CA CYS A 335 0.18 2.05 4.48
C CYS A 335 -0.62 2.15 3.18
N THR A 336 0.07 1.87 2.06
CA THR A 336 -0.59 1.66 0.76
C THR A 336 -0.96 0.18 0.56
N PRO A 337 -2.01 -0.11 -0.24
CA PRO A 337 -2.39 -1.48 -0.59
C PRO A 337 -1.24 -2.34 -1.13
N ASP A 338 -0.36 -1.78 -1.98
CA ASP A 338 0.75 -2.53 -2.60
C ASP A 338 1.83 -2.98 -1.62
N GLN A 339 1.88 -2.38 -0.43
CA GLN A 339 2.80 -2.81 0.63
C GLN A 339 2.23 -3.95 1.46
N VAL A 340 0.91 -3.96 1.71
CA VAL A 340 0.29 -4.92 2.63
C VAL A 340 -0.44 -6.07 1.96
N PHE A 341 -0.91 -5.94 0.71
CA PHE A 341 -1.72 -6.99 0.03
C PHE A 341 -0.97 -7.82 -1.01
N ARG A 342 0.35 -7.62 -1.17
CA ARG A 342 1.15 -8.43 -2.11
C ARG A 342 1.14 -9.93 -1.79
N PHE A 343 0.86 -10.34 -0.55
CA PHE A 343 0.73 -11.77 -0.18
C PHE A 343 -0.39 -12.47 -0.94
N ALA A 344 -1.38 -11.74 -1.48
CA ALA A 344 -2.44 -12.28 -2.32
C ALA A 344 -1.88 -13.03 -3.55
N PHE A 345 -0.69 -12.64 -4.04
CA PHE A 345 0.00 -13.30 -5.15
C PHE A 345 0.80 -14.55 -4.72
N LYS A 346 0.75 -14.93 -3.44
CA LYS A 346 1.38 -16.14 -2.89
C LYS A 346 2.86 -16.26 -3.28
N TYR A 347 3.58 -15.13 -3.27
CA TYR A 347 5.02 -15.08 -3.53
C TYR A 347 5.80 -15.84 -2.44
N CYS A 348 7.06 -16.15 -2.72
CA CYS A 348 7.93 -16.83 -1.75
C CYS A 348 7.88 -16.17 -0.36
N SER A 349 7.43 -16.92 0.66
CA SER A 349 7.29 -16.47 2.06
C SER A 349 6.14 -15.50 2.36
N TYR A 350 5.09 -15.48 1.53
CA TYR A 350 3.86 -14.70 1.77
C TYR A 350 3.18 -15.03 3.12
N GLU A 351 3.40 -16.24 3.65
CA GLU A 351 2.82 -16.69 4.93
C GLU A 351 3.27 -15.84 6.12
N LEU A 352 4.45 -15.20 6.03
CA LEU A 352 4.91 -14.26 7.06
C LEU A 352 3.92 -13.10 7.27
N GLN A 353 3.37 -12.57 6.17
CA GLN A 353 2.37 -11.50 6.23
C GLN A 353 1.08 -12.04 6.84
N LEU A 354 0.61 -13.21 6.40
CA LEU A 354 -0.61 -13.82 6.94
C LEU A 354 -0.49 -14.16 8.43
N ALA A 355 0.67 -14.66 8.89
CA ALA A 355 0.90 -14.88 10.31
C ALA A 355 0.82 -13.57 11.10
N THR A 356 1.42 -12.48 10.60
CA THR A 356 1.27 -11.16 11.22
C THR A 356 -0.19 -10.69 11.22
N TYR A 357 -0.92 -10.94 10.13
CA TYR A 357 -2.30 -10.49 9.98
C TYR A 357 -3.31 -11.31 10.78
N SER A 358 -2.97 -12.54 11.17
CA SER A 358 -3.83 -13.42 11.98
C SER A 358 -4.26 -12.83 13.32
N TYR A 359 -3.47 -11.90 13.86
CA TYR A 359 -3.75 -11.16 15.10
C TYR A 359 -3.83 -9.65 14.88
N SER A 360 -3.93 -9.20 13.63
CA SER A 360 -4.01 -7.78 13.28
C SER A 360 -5.41 -7.36 12.85
N LYS A 361 -5.65 -6.05 12.92
CA LYS A 361 -6.85 -5.38 12.46
C LYS A 361 -6.53 -4.44 11.31
N MET A 362 -7.27 -4.59 10.21
CA MET A 362 -7.05 -3.90 8.94
C MET A 362 -8.16 -2.91 8.65
N VAL A 363 -7.85 -1.62 8.58
CA VAL A 363 -8.80 -0.59 8.16
C VAL A 363 -8.59 -0.30 6.68
N ILE A 364 -9.63 -0.43 5.87
CA ILE A 364 -9.65 -0.10 4.45
C ILE A 364 -10.47 1.16 4.26
N ASP A 365 -9.80 2.27 3.93
CA ASP A 365 -10.46 3.54 3.66
C ASP A 365 -10.80 3.68 2.17
N GLU A 366 -12.00 4.14 1.87
CA GLU A 366 -12.47 4.47 0.52
C GLU A 366 -12.25 3.33 -0.49
N ILE A 367 -12.66 2.10 -0.14
CA ILE A 367 -12.49 0.88 -0.98
C ILE A 367 -13.00 1.04 -2.42
N GLN A 368 -13.99 1.90 -2.64
CA GLN A 368 -14.56 2.17 -3.96
C GLN A 368 -13.65 3.02 -4.88
N ALA A 369 -12.58 3.61 -4.35
CA ALA A 369 -11.61 4.37 -5.14
C ALA A 369 -10.61 3.48 -5.92
N TYR A 370 -10.61 2.16 -5.68
CA TYR A 370 -9.67 1.24 -6.32
C TYR A 370 -10.12 0.84 -7.73
N SER A 371 -9.15 0.74 -8.63
CA SER A 371 -9.34 0.11 -9.94
C SER A 371 -9.72 -1.37 -9.77
N PRO A 372 -10.41 -1.99 -10.75
CA PRO A 372 -10.93 -3.35 -10.61
C PRO A 372 -9.87 -4.42 -10.32
N ASP A 373 -8.64 -4.25 -10.79
CA ASP A 373 -7.50 -5.14 -10.49
C ASP A 373 -7.01 -5.02 -9.03
N ILE A 374 -6.90 -3.79 -8.51
CA ILE A 374 -6.55 -3.56 -7.11
C ILE A 374 -7.70 -4.01 -6.20
N LEU A 375 -8.94 -3.74 -6.59
CA LEU A 375 -10.12 -4.20 -5.85
C LEU A 375 -10.16 -5.73 -5.77
N ALA A 376 -9.93 -6.45 -6.87
CA ALA A 376 -9.85 -7.92 -6.86
C ALA A 376 -8.77 -8.43 -5.91
N THR A 377 -7.61 -7.79 -5.92
CA THR A 377 -6.51 -8.13 -5.01
C THR A 377 -6.88 -7.89 -3.56
N LEU A 378 -7.53 -6.77 -3.27
CA LEU A 378 -7.94 -6.39 -1.93
C LEU A 378 -9.03 -7.32 -1.39
N ILE A 379 -10.07 -7.62 -2.19
CA ILE A 379 -11.14 -8.55 -1.80
C ILE A 379 -10.56 -9.92 -1.45
N TYR A 380 -9.72 -10.47 -2.33
CA TYR A 380 -9.09 -11.77 -2.08
C TYR A 380 -8.13 -11.73 -0.87
N ALA A 381 -7.40 -10.64 -0.69
CA ALA A 381 -6.55 -10.45 0.50
C ALA A 381 -7.38 -10.42 1.80
N LEU A 382 -8.52 -9.73 1.82
CA LEU A 382 -9.42 -9.68 2.98
C LEU A 382 -9.99 -11.07 3.32
N GLN A 383 -10.36 -11.84 2.29
CA GLN A 383 -10.81 -13.24 2.46
C GLN A 383 -9.72 -14.11 3.10
N LEU A 384 -8.47 -13.99 2.64
CA LEU A 384 -7.34 -14.70 3.24
C LEU A 384 -7.04 -14.24 4.67
N ILE A 385 -7.17 -12.94 4.97
CA ILE A 385 -6.97 -12.38 6.31
C ILE A 385 -8.02 -12.91 7.28
N ASP A 386 -9.30 -12.91 6.89
CA ASP A 386 -10.39 -13.47 7.72
C ASP A 386 -10.19 -14.97 7.95
N MET A 387 -9.77 -15.71 6.91
CA MET A 387 -9.48 -17.15 7.00
C MET A 387 -8.41 -17.47 8.07
N VAL A 388 -7.36 -16.64 8.19
CA VAL A 388 -6.31 -16.84 9.21
C VAL A 388 -6.68 -16.27 10.59
N GLY A 389 -7.82 -15.59 10.73
CA GLY A 389 -8.33 -15.07 12.00
C GLY A 389 -8.17 -13.56 12.19
N GLY A 390 -7.50 -12.87 11.26
CA GLY A 390 -7.41 -11.42 11.26
C GLY A 390 -8.77 -10.75 11.07
N LYS A 391 -8.88 -9.47 11.43
CA LYS A 391 -10.12 -8.70 11.27
C LYS A 391 -9.92 -7.52 10.36
N PHE A 392 -11.00 -7.10 9.69
CA PHE A 392 -10.98 -5.88 8.88
C PHE A 392 -12.20 -5.00 9.10
N ALA A 393 -12.01 -3.70 8.90
CA ALA A 393 -13.06 -2.70 8.82
C ALA A 393 -12.97 -1.94 7.50
N ILE A 394 -14.07 -1.85 6.77
CA ILE A 394 -14.19 -0.98 5.60
C ILE A 394 -14.85 0.31 6.05
N THR A 395 -14.21 1.44 5.81
CA THR A 395 -14.72 2.77 6.15
C THR A 395 -14.87 3.61 4.88
N THR A 396 -16.07 4.16 4.66
CA THR A 396 -16.35 4.98 3.47
C THR A 396 -17.52 5.92 3.70
N ALA A 397 -17.63 6.97 2.86
CA ALA A 397 -18.85 7.78 2.79
C ALA A 397 -20.00 7.09 2.05
N THR A 398 -19.69 6.29 1.04
CA THR A 398 -20.65 5.55 0.23
C THR A 398 -20.05 4.20 -0.18
N LEU A 399 -20.83 3.11 -0.03
CA LEU A 399 -20.38 1.78 -0.38
C LEU A 399 -21.25 1.20 -1.50
N PRO A 400 -20.70 1.01 -2.71
CA PRO A 400 -21.38 0.28 -3.77
C PRO A 400 -21.75 -1.16 -3.34
N PRO A 401 -23.02 -1.59 -3.47
CA PRO A 401 -23.45 -2.93 -3.04
C PRO A 401 -22.69 -4.07 -3.72
N PHE A 402 -22.26 -3.88 -4.97
CA PHE A 402 -21.49 -4.91 -5.68
C PHE A 402 -20.21 -5.31 -4.91
N ILE A 403 -19.60 -4.41 -4.13
CA ILE A 403 -18.42 -4.71 -3.31
C ILE A 403 -18.76 -5.72 -2.21
N LYS A 404 -19.96 -5.63 -1.63
CA LYS A 404 -20.45 -6.61 -0.63
C LYS A 404 -20.67 -7.98 -1.27
N ASP A 405 -21.19 -8.02 -2.50
CA ASP A 405 -21.36 -9.27 -3.26
C ASP A 405 -19.99 -9.92 -3.50
N LEU A 406 -19.02 -9.12 -3.99
CA LEU A 406 -17.66 -9.58 -4.28
C LEU A 406 -16.94 -10.14 -3.04
N LEU A 407 -17.11 -9.54 -1.86
CA LEU A 407 -16.54 -10.05 -0.61
C LEU A 407 -16.99 -11.49 -0.30
N GLN A 408 -18.21 -11.85 -0.71
CA GLN A 408 -18.83 -13.14 -0.42
C GLN A 408 -18.60 -14.19 -1.54
N GLU A 409 -17.97 -13.80 -2.65
CA GLU A 409 -17.73 -14.68 -3.79
C GLU A 409 -16.51 -15.57 -3.63
N GLY A 410 -16.61 -16.82 -4.10
CA GLY A 410 -15.46 -17.71 -4.22
C GLY A 410 -14.91 -18.27 -2.91
N ILE A 411 -15.64 -18.13 -1.79
CA ILE A 411 -15.24 -18.61 -0.46
C ILE A 411 -16.19 -19.69 0.07
N ASP A 412 -15.63 -20.70 0.73
CA ASP A 412 -16.41 -21.80 1.34
C ASP A 412 -17.18 -21.33 2.58
N LYS A 413 -16.53 -20.48 3.40
CA LYS A 413 -17.11 -19.87 4.59
C LYS A 413 -17.33 -18.38 4.33
N LYS A 414 -18.59 -17.96 4.38
CA LYS A 414 -18.96 -16.54 4.25
C LYS A 414 -18.31 -15.70 5.34
N ILE A 415 -17.85 -14.51 4.96
CA ILE A 415 -17.30 -13.55 5.90
C ILE A 415 -18.46 -12.95 6.70
N GLU A 416 -18.38 -13.06 8.02
CA GLU A 416 -19.30 -12.40 8.93
C GLU A 416 -18.80 -10.98 9.22
N TYR A 417 -19.66 -9.99 9.03
CA TYR A 417 -19.39 -8.60 9.37
C TYR A 417 -20.64 -7.91 9.92
N LYS A 418 -20.44 -6.84 10.69
CA LYS A 418 -21.51 -5.94 11.14
C LYS A 418 -21.47 -4.66 10.32
N GLU A 419 -22.64 -4.16 9.97
CA GLU A 419 -22.76 -2.92 9.21
C GLU A 419 -23.85 -2.01 9.78
N LYS A 420 -23.61 -0.70 9.70
CA LYS A 420 -24.62 0.32 10.01
C LYS A 420 -24.31 1.62 9.25
N PRO A 421 -25.28 2.22 8.55
CA PRO A 421 -25.12 3.55 7.98
C PRO A 421 -25.31 4.64 9.03
N PHE A 422 -24.46 5.66 8.98
CA PHE A 422 -24.53 6.85 9.83
C PHE A 422 -24.52 8.09 8.94
N LEU A 423 -25.69 8.67 8.74
CA LEU A 423 -25.87 9.82 7.88
C LEU A 423 -26.16 11.08 8.69
N ASN A 424 -25.67 12.22 8.23
CA ASN A 424 -26.10 13.51 8.76
C ASN A 424 -27.20 14.12 7.87
N ASN A 425 -28.09 14.90 8.48
CA ASN A 425 -29.16 15.59 7.76
C ASN A 425 -28.71 16.94 7.18
N LYS A 426 -27.41 17.21 7.18
CA LYS A 426 -26.88 18.52 6.81
C LYS A 426 -26.73 18.62 5.30
N ILE A 427 -27.54 19.46 4.66
CA ILE A 427 -27.41 19.73 3.23
C ILE A 427 -26.22 20.67 3.01
N ARG A 428 -25.30 20.23 2.16
CA ARG A 428 -24.05 20.94 1.85
C ARG A 428 -23.98 21.39 0.38
N HIS A 429 -24.72 20.72 -0.49
CA HIS A 429 -24.58 20.89 -1.93
C HIS A 429 -25.95 21.17 -2.54
N ARG A 430 -25.98 22.19 -3.39
CA ARG A 430 -27.05 22.41 -4.35
C ARG A 430 -26.41 22.26 -5.74
N VAL A 431 -26.79 21.19 -6.43
CA VAL A 431 -26.15 20.73 -7.67
C VAL A 431 -26.99 21.11 -8.88
N SER A 432 -26.35 21.73 -9.88
CA SER A 432 -26.89 21.93 -11.22
C SER A 432 -26.23 20.92 -12.17
N LEU A 433 -27.04 20.12 -12.86
CA LEU A 433 -26.54 19.28 -13.95
C LEU A 433 -26.47 20.11 -15.24
N ARG A 434 -25.37 19.95 -15.98
CA ARG A 434 -25.15 20.57 -17.28
C ARG A 434 -25.11 19.45 -18.32
N HIS A 435 -26.07 19.48 -19.24
CA HIS A 435 -26.23 18.52 -20.35
C HIS A 435 -25.29 18.88 -21.51
N SER A 436 -24.02 19.07 -21.18
CA SER A 436 -22.96 19.48 -22.08
C SER A 436 -21.60 19.11 -21.49
N ALA A 437 -20.55 19.23 -22.30
CA ALA A 437 -19.18 19.21 -21.82
C ALA A 437 -18.86 20.53 -21.12
N ILE A 438 -17.94 20.49 -20.15
CA ILE A 438 -17.47 21.71 -19.48
C ILE A 438 -16.97 22.72 -20.52
N ASN A 439 -17.60 23.89 -20.52
CA ASN A 439 -17.26 25.02 -21.37
C ASN A 439 -16.60 26.09 -20.51
N ILE A 440 -15.57 26.72 -21.06
CA ILE A 440 -14.89 27.84 -20.43
C ILE A 440 -15.79 29.07 -20.30
N ASP A 441 -16.72 29.28 -21.25
CA ASP A 441 -17.60 30.46 -21.19
C ASP A 441 -18.52 30.43 -19.97
N ASP A 442 -19.00 29.24 -19.56
CA ASP A 442 -19.75 29.07 -18.31
C ASP A 442 -18.92 29.49 -17.08
N ILE A 443 -17.61 29.27 -17.12
CA ILE A 443 -16.68 29.63 -16.03
C ILE A 443 -16.47 31.15 -16.03
N LYS A 444 -16.30 31.77 -17.22
CA LYS A 444 -16.17 33.23 -17.37
C LYS A 444 -17.41 33.94 -16.85
N ASP A 445 -18.59 33.55 -17.32
CA ASP A 445 -19.88 34.10 -16.90
C ASP A 445 -20.07 33.98 -15.37
N PHE A 446 -19.64 32.85 -14.80
CA PHE A 446 -19.69 32.62 -13.36
C PHE A 446 -18.73 33.55 -12.59
N ILE A 447 -17.51 33.74 -13.10
CA ILE A 447 -16.54 34.66 -12.51
C ILE A 447 -17.10 36.08 -12.54
N ASP A 448 -17.65 36.54 -13.67
CA ASP A 448 -18.24 37.87 -13.79
C ASP A 448 -19.38 38.10 -12.78
N ASP A 449 -20.24 37.11 -12.55
CA ASP A 449 -21.33 37.19 -11.55
C ASP A 449 -20.81 37.21 -10.10
N LYS A 450 -19.79 36.41 -9.79
CA LYS A 450 -19.34 36.17 -8.40
C LYS A 450 -18.10 36.96 -7.97
N TYR A 451 -17.40 37.61 -8.89
CA TYR A 451 -16.12 38.29 -8.61
C TYR A 451 -16.22 39.35 -7.51
N HIS A 452 -17.37 40.02 -7.38
CA HIS A 452 -17.58 41.04 -6.36
C HIS A 452 -17.86 40.48 -4.95
N GLN A 453 -17.96 39.16 -4.78
CA GLN A 453 -18.13 38.54 -3.48
C GLN A 453 -16.86 38.65 -2.61
N GLU A 454 -17.05 38.68 -1.29
CA GLU A 454 -15.95 38.68 -0.31
C GLU A 454 -15.06 37.43 -0.45
N SER A 455 -15.65 36.29 -0.79
CA SER A 455 -14.94 35.02 -1.04
C SER A 455 -15.51 34.37 -2.29
N MET A 456 -14.61 33.92 -3.16
CA MET A 456 -14.93 33.17 -4.37
C MET A 456 -13.82 32.14 -4.58
N LYS A 457 -13.83 31.11 -3.74
CA LYS A 457 -12.92 29.97 -3.90
C LYS A 457 -13.54 28.98 -4.86
N LEU A 458 -13.11 29.02 -6.12
CA LEU A 458 -13.62 28.17 -7.19
C LEU A 458 -12.66 27.00 -7.46
N LEU A 459 -13.20 25.79 -7.42
CA LEU A 459 -12.49 24.57 -7.81
C LEU A 459 -13.07 24.05 -9.13
N VAL A 460 -12.21 23.89 -10.14
CA VAL A 460 -12.56 23.29 -11.45
C VAL A 460 -11.85 21.95 -11.56
N VAL A 461 -12.60 20.84 -11.62
CA VAL A 461 -12.05 19.49 -11.68
C VAL A 461 -12.42 18.79 -12.98
N VAL A 462 -11.43 18.56 -13.83
CA VAL A 462 -11.56 17.87 -15.12
C VAL A 462 -10.82 16.53 -15.13
N ASN A 463 -11.22 15.63 -16.02
CA ASN A 463 -10.73 14.25 -16.00
C ASN A 463 -9.31 14.08 -16.58
N THR A 464 -8.75 15.08 -17.28
CA THR A 464 -7.40 14.97 -17.85
C THR A 464 -6.52 16.17 -17.61
N VAL A 465 -5.20 15.91 -17.53
CA VAL A 465 -4.18 16.96 -17.39
C VAL A 465 -4.17 17.90 -18.59
N THR A 466 -4.33 17.37 -19.81
CA THR A 466 -4.34 18.19 -21.02
C THR A 466 -5.52 19.17 -21.03
N LYS A 467 -6.71 18.74 -20.62
CA LYS A 467 -7.87 19.64 -20.51
C LYS A 467 -7.68 20.67 -19.40
N ALA A 468 -7.12 20.28 -18.25
CA ALA A 468 -6.82 21.20 -17.15
C ALA A 468 -5.83 22.31 -17.58
N GLN A 469 -4.77 21.93 -18.29
CA GLN A 469 -3.80 22.88 -18.87
C GLN A 469 -4.44 23.81 -19.91
N GLY A 470 -5.34 23.29 -20.75
CA GLY A 470 -6.08 24.06 -21.74
C GLY A 470 -6.98 25.12 -21.11
N ILE A 471 -7.86 24.72 -20.18
CA ILE A 471 -8.74 25.65 -19.45
C ILE A 471 -7.91 26.70 -18.72
N TYR A 472 -6.82 26.30 -18.05
CA TYR A 472 -5.95 27.24 -17.34
C TYR A 472 -5.37 28.29 -18.28
N ARG A 473 -4.85 27.89 -19.44
CA ARG A 473 -4.26 28.82 -20.41
C ARG A 473 -5.30 29.81 -20.93
N GLU A 474 -6.41 29.30 -21.43
CA GLU A 474 -7.46 30.11 -22.04
C GLU A 474 -8.11 31.06 -21.02
N LEU A 475 -8.31 30.59 -19.78
CA LEU A 475 -8.91 31.41 -18.73
C LEU A 475 -7.94 32.49 -18.25
N LYS A 476 -6.63 32.18 -18.20
CA LYS A 476 -5.60 33.15 -17.82
C LYS A 476 -5.57 34.30 -18.83
N SER A 477 -5.49 33.97 -20.12
CA SER A 477 -5.51 34.96 -21.19
C SER A 477 -6.75 35.84 -21.13
N TRP A 478 -7.92 35.26 -20.87
CA TRP A 478 -9.15 36.03 -20.71
C TRP A 478 -9.15 36.95 -19.48
N LEU A 479 -8.63 36.49 -18.33
CA LEU A 479 -8.50 37.33 -17.13
C LEU A 479 -7.56 38.52 -17.39
N ASP A 480 -6.43 38.28 -18.06
CA ASP A 480 -5.46 39.31 -18.43
C ASP A 480 -6.06 40.32 -19.43
N GLU A 481 -6.82 39.85 -20.43
CA GLU A 481 -7.50 40.69 -21.44
C GLU A 481 -8.60 41.59 -20.86
N ASN A 482 -9.20 41.20 -19.72
CA ASN A 482 -10.31 41.93 -19.08
C ASN A 482 -9.88 42.65 -17.79
N ASP A 483 -8.58 42.72 -17.50
CA ASP A 483 -8.01 43.36 -16.30
C ASP A 483 -8.62 42.81 -14.98
N ILE A 484 -8.93 41.51 -14.93
CA ILE A 484 -9.53 40.85 -13.76
C ILE A 484 -8.42 40.25 -12.88
N GLU A 485 -8.13 40.91 -11.76
CA GLU A 485 -7.12 40.42 -10.79
C GLU A 485 -7.68 39.30 -9.89
N ILE A 486 -7.49 38.05 -10.32
CA ILE A 486 -7.79 36.85 -9.52
C ILE A 486 -6.58 35.92 -9.53
N GLU A 487 -6.21 35.41 -8.36
CA GLU A 487 -5.19 34.38 -8.29
C GLU A 487 -5.71 33.08 -8.92
N MET A 488 -4.96 32.52 -9.85
CA MET A 488 -5.30 31.26 -10.50
C MET A 488 -4.14 30.27 -10.40
N ASN A 489 -4.47 29.03 -10.06
CA ASN A 489 -3.50 27.96 -9.85
C ASN A 489 -3.92 26.66 -10.55
N LEU A 490 -2.93 25.89 -11.00
CA LEU A 490 -3.08 24.57 -11.62
C LEU A 490 -2.45 23.50 -10.74
N LEU A 491 -3.16 22.39 -10.49
CA LEU A 491 -2.64 21.23 -9.75
C LEU A 491 -2.98 19.90 -10.45
N HIS A 492 -1.96 19.11 -10.76
CA HIS A 492 -2.12 17.78 -11.35
C HIS A 492 -0.86 16.91 -11.15
N SER A 493 -0.88 15.65 -11.60
CA SER A 493 0.21 14.69 -11.38
C SER A 493 1.51 14.98 -12.16
N LYS A 494 1.49 15.82 -13.21
CA LYS A 494 2.63 16.09 -14.10
C LYS A 494 3.56 17.25 -13.68
N PHE A 495 3.64 17.55 -12.39
CA PHE A 495 4.66 18.44 -11.83
C PHE A 495 5.80 17.62 -11.22
N THR A 496 7.01 18.20 -11.12
CA THR A 496 8.07 17.61 -10.28
C THR A 496 7.61 17.48 -8.84
N VAL A 497 8.23 16.55 -8.09
CA VAL A 497 7.92 16.33 -6.67
C VAL A 497 7.96 17.65 -5.90
N GLN A 498 8.98 18.49 -6.14
CA GLN A 498 9.09 19.80 -5.50
C GLN A 498 7.90 20.72 -5.86
N HIS A 499 7.69 21.03 -7.15
CA HIS A 499 6.64 21.97 -7.55
C HIS A 499 5.23 21.47 -7.22
N ARG A 500 5.03 20.15 -7.23
CA ARG A 500 3.77 19.55 -6.80
C ARG A 500 3.53 19.79 -5.31
N SER A 501 4.55 19.58 -4.48
CA SER A 501 4.44 19.81 -3.03
C SER A 501 4.15 21.27 -2.71
N GLU A 502 4.84 22.21 -3.37
CA GLU A 502 4.59 23.67 -3.26
C GLU A 502 3.11 24.01 -3.58
N LYS A 503 2.54 23.41 -4.63
CA LYS A 503 1.14 23.61 -5.04
C LYS A 503 0.15 22.93 -4.10
N GLU A 504 0.48 21.74 -3.58
CA GLU A 504 -0.34 21.04 -2.59
C GLU A 504 -0.41 21.83 -1.26
N GLU A 505 0.67 22.47 -0.84
CA GLU A 505 0.66 23.37 0.33
C GLU A 505 -0.19 24.63 0.09
N ALA A 506 -0.07 25.24 -1.10
CA ALA A 506 -0.84 26.43 -1.45
C ALA A 506 -2.36 26.15 -1.48
N ILE A 507 -2.80 25.06 -2.12
CA ILE A 507 -4.23 24.72 -2.18
C ILE A 507 -4.79 24.36 -0.79
N LEU A 508 -3.99 23.77 0.10
CA LEU A 508 -4.41 23.48 1.47
C LEU A 508 -4.70 24.77 2.24
N LYS A 509 -3.81 25.76 2.12
CA LYS A 509 -3.97 27.07 2.75
C LYS A 509 -5.20 27.82 2.22
N ASP A 510 -5.37 27.85 0.90
CA ASP A 510 -6.56 28.46 0.28
C ASP A 510 -7.85 27.71 0.63
N GLY A 511 -7.76 26.38 0.74
CA GLY A 511 -8.85 25.49 1.08
C GLY A 511 -9.32 25.56 2.53
N GLU A 512 -8.65 26.29 3.42
CA GLU A 512 -9.11 26.44 4.81
C GLU A 512 -10.51 27.07 4.88
N SER A 513 -11.43 26.50 5.66
CA SER A 513 -12.81 27.01 5.76
C SER A 513 -12.92 28.46 6.21
N LYS A 514 -11.92 28.96 6.96
CA LYS A 514 -11.86 30.35 7.45
C LYS A 514 -11.24 31.32 6.43
N CYS A 515 -10.53 30.79 5.42
CA CYS A 515 -9.90 31.59 4.38
C CYS A 515 -10.99 32.18 3.46
N LYS A 516 -11.05 33.51 3.41
CA LYS A 516 -11.90 34.32 2.54
C LYS A 516 -11.01 34.94 1.47
N LYS A 517 -11.08 34.42 0.25
CA LYS A 517 -10.19 34.79 -0.86
C LYS A 517 -10.92 34.59 -2.19
N ARG A 518 -10.54 35.37 -3.20
CA ARG A 518 -10.89 35.11 -4.60
C ARG A 518 -9.74 34.34 -5.23
N VAL A 519 -9.97 33.05 -5.48
CA VAL A 519 -8.94 32.16 -6.05
C VAL A 519 -9.58 31.07 -6.86
N ILE A 520 -8.96 30.75 -7.99
CA ILE A 520 -9.39 29.70 -8.90
C ILE A 520 -8.34 28.59 -8.88
N TRP A 521 -8.76 27.37 -8.57
CA TRP A 521 -7.94 26.18 -8.69
C TRP A 521 -8.48 25.29 -9.78
N ILE A 522 -7.67 25.05 -10.82
CA ILE A 522 -7.96 24.06 -11.86
C ILE A 522 -7.17 22.80 -11.51
N SER A 523 -7.86 21.66 -11.49
CA SER A 523 -7.25 20.40 -11.09
C SER A 523 -7.85 19.18 -11.80
N THR A 524 -7.27 18.02 -11.50
CA THR A 524 -7.75 16.71 -11.95
C THR A 524 -8.14 15.87 -10.73
N GLN A 525 -8.17 14.54 -10.87
CA GLN A 525 -8.52 13.61 -9.78
C GLN A 525 -7.60 13.70 -8.55
N VAL A 526 -6.49 14.45 -8.62
CA VAL A 526 -5.55 14.63 -7.50
C VAL A 526 -6.19 15.30 -6.28
N VAL A 527 -7.28 16.06 -6.44
CA VAL A 527 -8.01 16.69 -5.31
C VAL A 527 -9.09 15.79 -4.69
N GLU A 528 -9.38 14.64 -5.29
CA GLU A 528 -10.46 13.74 -4.84
C GLU A 528 -10.18 13.14 -3.46
N ALA A 529 -8.91 12.89 -3.15
CA ALA A 529 -8.50 12.39 -1.85
C ALA A 529 -7.38 13.23 -1.24
N SER A 530 -7.23 13.08 0.09
CA SER A 530 -6.06 13.55 0.85
C SER A 530 -5.90 15.04 1.12
N LEU A 531 -6.68 15.91 0.46
CA LEU A 531 -6.64 17.35 0.71
C LEU A 531 -7.86 17.75 1.56
N ASP A 532 -7.63 18.24 2.78
CA ASP A 532 -8.71 18.76 3.64
C ASP A 532 -9.09 20.19 3.24
N ILE A 533 -9.61 20.31 2.02
CA ILE A 533 -9.98 21.59 1.40
C ILE A 533 -11.50 21.82 1.42
N ASP A 534 -11.90 23.08 1.55
CA ASP A 534 -13.27 23.56 1.62
C ASP A 534 -13.47 24.79 0.72
N PHE A 535 -13.79 24.52 -0.54
CA PHE A 535 -14.07 25.51 -1.59
C PHE A 535 -15.53 25.97 -1.55
N ASP A 536 -15.77 27.15 -2.12
CA ASP A 536 -17.10 27.77 -2.15
C ASP A 536 -17.92 27.18 -3.30
N TYR A 537 -17.29 27.00 -4.46
CA TYR A 537 -17.92 26.55 -5.68
C TYR A 537 -17.12 25.43 -6.35
N LEU A 538 -17.83 24.51 -7.02
CA LEU A 538 -17.24 23.40 -7.76
C LEU A 538 -17.80 23.33 -9.18
N PHE A 539 -16.91 23.29 -10.18
CA PHE A 539 -17.23 22.91 -11.55
C PHE A 539 -16.54 21.57 -11.81
N THR A 540 -17.27 20.56 -12.27
CA THR A 540 -16.65 19.25 -12.49
C THR A 540 -17.25 18.45 -13.62
N GLU A 541 -16.39 17.73 -14.35
CA GLU A 541 -16.82 16.71 -15.31
C GLU A 541 -17.25 15.43 -14.60
N LEU A 542 -18.24 14.73 -15.12
CA LEU A 542 -18.58 13.39 -14.67
C LEU A 542 -17.44 12.40 -15.02
N SER A 543 -17.06 11.54 -14.07
CA SER A 543 -16.22 10.35 -14.32
C SER A 543 -17.06 9.12 -14.04
N ASP A 544 -17.35 8.93 -12.77
CA ASP A 544 -18.27 7.96 -12.21
C ASP A 544 -18.87 8.58 -10.94
N LEU A 545 -19.95 7.99 -10.44
CA LEU A 545 -20.70 8.50 -9.31
C LEU A 545 -19.83 8.55 -8.04
N SER A 546 -19.01 7.53 -7.76
CA SER A 546 -18.14 7.51 -6.58
C SER A 546 -17.13 8.67 -6.59
N SER A 547 -16.46 8.89 -7.72
CA SER A 547 -15.53 10.01 -7.92
C SER A 547 -16.23 11.36 -7.80
N LEU A 548 -17.42 11.54 -8.40
CA LEU A 548 -18.21 12.77 -8.27
C LEU A 548 -18.54 13.09 -6.80
N LEU A 549 -18.98 12.10 -6.03
CA LEU A 549 -19.32 12.30 -4.62
C LEU A 549 -18.09 12.71 -3.77
N GLN A 550 -16.91 12.21 -4.11
CA GLN A 550 -15.65 12.62 -3.47
C GLN A 550 -15.30 14.09 -3.80
N ARG A 551 -15.49 14.51 -5.06
CA ARG A 551 -15.28 15.91 -5.50
C ARG A 551 -16.25 16.86 -4.82
N LEU A 552 -17.53 16.49 -4.73
CA LEU A 552 -18.53 17.27 -3.98
C LEU A 552 -18.08 17.47 -2.52
N GLY A 553 -17.46 16.47 -1.91
CA GLY A 553 -16.89 16.57 -0.55
C GLY A 553 -15.76 17.60 -0.35
N ARG A 554 -15.33 18.32 -1.41
CA ARG A 554 -14.37 19.44 -1.40
C ARG A 554 -15.05 20.81 -1.54
N CYS A 555 -16.35 20.85 -1.84
CA CYS A 555 -17.19 22.04 -1.88
C CYS A 555 -18.07 22.10 -0.63
N ASN A 556 -18.15 23.27 0.01
CA ASN A 556 -18.90 23.50 1.25
C ASN A 556 -18.75 22.34 2.25
N ARG A 557 -17.51 21.89 2.45
CA ARG A 557 -17.18 20.62 3.10
C ARG A 557 -17.73 20.56 4.52
N LYS A 558 -17.63 21.68 5.25
CA LYS A 558 -18.18 21.84 6.62
C LYS A 558 -19.68 22.14 6.63
N GLY A 559 -20.29 22.46 5.49
CA GLY A 559 -21.71 22.86 5.38
C GLY A 559 -22.02 24.19 6.06
N LEU A 560 -21.05 25.08 6.19
CA LEU A 560 -21.24 26.37 6.88
C LEU A 560 -21.65 27.49 5.90
N LYS A 561 -21.51 27.24 4.60
CA LYS A 561 -21.83 28.20 3.53
C LYS A 561 -23.27 28.00 3.07
N SER A 562 -23.91 29.08 2.62
CA SER A 562 -25.28 29.03 2.10
C SER A 562 -25.39 28.07 0.90
N VAL A 563 -26.54 27.42 0.79
CA VAL A 563 -26.94 26.57 -0.35
C VAL A 563 -28.19 27.14 -1.04
N ASP A 564 -28.45 28.44 -0.85
CA ASP A 564 -29.57 29.14 -1.51
C ASP A 564 -29.35 29.27 -3.02
N GLU A 565 -28.09 29.28 -3.46
CA GLU A 565 -27.69 29.23 -4.86
C GLU A 565 -27.00 27.90 -5.18
N PHE A 566 -26.89 27.57 -6.46
CA PHE A 566 -26.10 26.42 -6.89
C PHE A 566 -24.64 26.64 -6.52
N ASN A 567 -24.05 25.67 -5.82
CA ASN A 567 -22.64 25.72 -5.45
C ASN A 567 -21.81 24.61 -6.13
N SER A 568 -22.45 23.74 -6.90
CA SER A 568 -21.81 22.66 -7.63
C SER A 568 -22.44 22.49 -9.01
N TYR A 569 -21.60 22.50 -10.05
CA TYR A 569 -21.99 22.39 -11.45
C TYR A 569 -21.35 21.13 -12.04
N VAL A 570 -22.18 20.19 -12.47
CA VAL A 570 -21.73 18.85 -12.92
C VAL A 570 -22.02 18.71 -14.41
N TYR A 571 -20.96 18.56 -15.20
CA TYR A 571 -21.04 18.41 -16.65
C TYR A 571 -21.13 16.94 -17.03
N LEU A 572 -22.23 16.58 -17.68
CA LEU A 572 -22.59 15.19 -17.95
C LEU A 572 -21.95 14.62 -19.21
N ASP A 573 -21.46 15.45 -20.14
CA ASP A 573 -20.80 14.96 -21.35
C ASP A 573 -19.29 15.07 -21.25
N ILE A 574 -18.61 14.03 -21.72
CA ILE A 574 -17.14 13.93 -21.74
C ILE A 574 -16.65 13.53 -23.13
N ASP A 575 -15.36 13.74 -23.38
CA ASP A 575 -14.70 13.20 -24.57
C ASP A 575 -14.72 11.66 -24.52
N GLU A 576 -15.25 11.02 -25.56
CA GLU A 576 -15.33 9.55 -25.66
C GLU A 576 -13.97 8.87 -25.65
N ASN A 577 -12.88 9.58 -25.95
CA ASN A 577 -11.52 9.05 -25.86
C ASN A 577 -11.07 8.79 -24.41
N LEU A 578 -11.79 9.33 -23.42
CA LEU A 578 -11.58 9.04 -22.01
C LEU A 578 -12.10 7.67 -21.59
N LEU A 579 -12.95 7.05 -22.43
CA LEU A 579 -13.54 5.75 -22.15
C LEU A 579 -12.56 4.63 -22.51
N ILE A 580 -12.47 3.62 -21.64
CA ILE A 580 -11.54 2.50 -21.80
C ILE A 580 -12.04 1.56 -22.91
N LYS A 581 -11.35 1.58 -24.07
CA LYS A 581 -11.64 0.72 -25.23
C LYS A 581 -10.79 -0.56 -25.23
N TYR A 582 -11.26 -1.61 -25.90
CA TYR A 582 -10.38 -2.71 -26.31
C TYR A 582 -9.34 -2.19 -27.29
N SER A 583 -8.12 -2.72 -27.24
CA SER A 583 -7.08 -2.36 -28.20
C SER A 583 -6.60 -3.57 -28.98
N ASP A 584 -6.57 -3.44 -30.31
CA ASP A 584 -6.12 -4.50 -31.23
C ASP A 584 -4.59 -4.69 -31.21
N ASN A 585 -3.84 -3.76 -30.61
CA ASN A 585 -2.38 -3.80 -30.51
C ASN A 585 -1.93 -3.51 -29.07
N ASN A 586 -1.44 -4.55 -28.37
CA ASN A 586 -0.93 -4.54 -26.99
C ASN A 586 -1.94 -4.04 -25.94
N ALA A 587 -2.08 -4.80 -24.84
CA ALA A 587 -2.88 -4.45 -23.66
C ALA A 587 -2.56 -3.07 -23.03
N TYR A 588 -1.50 -2.41 -23.49
CA TYR A 588 -1.00 -1.13 -23.04
C TYR A 588 -1.44 0.07 -23.89
N SER A 589 -2.34 -0.04 -24.87
CA SER A 589 -2.65 1.07 -25.82
C SER A 589 -4.02 1.74 -25.69
N SER A 590 -4.92 1.31 -24.79
CA SER A 590 -6.21 1.99 -24.58
C SER A 590 -6.06 3.31 -23.81
N GLY A 591 -6.17 4.46 -24.50
CA GLY A 591 -5.98 5.81 -23.95
C GLY A 591 -6.92 6.23 -22.81
N GLY A 592 -8.06 5.55 -22.66
CA GLY A 592 -9.09 5.90 -21.68
C GLY A 592 -8.74 5.56 -20.23
N ILE A 593 -9.44 6.21 -19.32
CA ILE A 593 -9.31 6.09 -17.85
C ILE A 593 -10.65 5.83 -17.14
N ILE A 594 -11.78 5.90 -17.87
CA ILE A 594 -13.15 5.73 -17.33
C ILE A 594 -13.79 4.49 -17.96
N TYR A 595 -14.42 3.65 -17.13
CA TYR A 595 -15.22 2.52 -17.63
C TYR A 595 -16.56 3.02 -18.16
N LYS A 596 -16.91 2.64 -19.39
CA LYS A 596 -18.15 3.06 -20.05
C LYS A 596 -19.39 2.69 -19.23
N SER A 597 -19.43 1.49 -18.67
CA SER A 597 -20.53 1.01 -17.84
C SER A 597 -20.75 1.88 -16.62
N LEU A 598 -19.68 2.18 -15.85
CA LEU A 598 -19.77 3.04 -14.68
C LEU A 598 -20.19 4.47 -15.03
N TYR A 599 -19.63 5.04 -16.10
CA TYR A 599 -20.00 6.38 -16.56
C TYR A 599 -21.49 6.49 -16.94
N GLU A 600 -21.98 5.57 -17.78
CA GLU A 600 -23.38 5.60 -18.24
C GLU A 600 -24.37 5.32 -17.10
N LEU A 601 -24.03 4.41 -16.17
CA LEU A 601 -24.81 4.20 -14.95
C LEU A 601 -24.87 5.46 -14.09
N SER A 602 -23.74 6.17 -13.98
CA SER A 602 -23.67 7.41 -13.21
C SER A 602 -24.49 8.52 -13.85
N LYS A 603 -24.43 8.64 -15.18
CA LYS A 603 -25.24 9.60 -15.94
C LYS A 603 -26.74 9.30 -15.79
N ALA A 604 -27.13 8.04 -15.94
CA ALA A 604 -28.51 7.61 -15.74
C ALA A 604 -29.02 7.92 -14.32
N ALA A 605 -28.21 7.62 -13.29
CA ALA A 605 -28.55 7.90 -11.89
C ALA A 605 -28.81 9.39 -11.63
N LEU A 606 -27.97 10.27 -12.18
CA LEU A 606 -28.10 11.71 -12.00
C LEU A 606 -29.31 12.27 -12.75
N LEU A 607 -29.62 11.76 -13.94
CA LEU A 607 -30.80 12.18 -14.72
C LEU A 607 -32.12 11.76 -14.05
N GLU A 608 -32.16 10.56 -13.47
CA GLU A 608 -33.32 10.12 -12.66
C GLU A 608 -33.48 11.03 -11.44
N TRP A 609 -32.39 11.29 -10.71
CA TRP A 609 -32.39 12.19 -9.56
C TRP A 609 -32.85 13.61 -9.90
N GLU A 610 -32.39 14.20 -11.02
CA GLU A 610 -32.83 15.54 -11.46
C GLU A 610 -34.33 15.59 -11.76
N THR A 611 -34.89 14.49 -12.29
CA THR A 611 -36.32 14.39 -12.56
C THR A 611 -37.14 14.30 -11.27
N GLU A 612 -36.64 13.60 -10.26
CA GLU A 612 -37.30 13.44 -8.96
C GLU A 612 -37.10 14.65 -8.03
N ASN A 613 -36.00 15.39 -8.17
CA ASN A 613 -35.62 16.51 -7.32
C ASN A 613 -35.49 17.82 -8.12
N ASN A 614 -36.55 18.61 -8.12
CA ASN A 614 -36.58 19.91 -8.80
C ASN A 614 -35.83 21.04 -8.08
N THR A 615 -35.30 20.82 -6.87
CA THR A 615 -34.61 21.86 -6.09
C THR A 615 -33.11 21.90 -6.36
N GLY A 616 -32.53 20.77 -6.78
CA GLY A 616 -31.08 20.56 -6.87
C GLY A 616 -30.40 20.33 -5.52
N LEU A 617 -31.11 20.33 -4.38
CA LEU A 617 -30.52 20.05 -3.07
C LEU A 617 -30.11 18.57 -3.01
N PHE A 618 -28.82 18.30 -2.79
CA PHE A 618 -28.28 16.95 -2.85
C PHE A 618 -27.80 16.47 -1.47
N SER A 619 -28.68 15.76 -0.77
CA SER A 619 -28.47 15.29 0.60
C SER A 619 -27.55 14.06 0.65
N GLU A 620 -27.02 13.73 1.83
CA GLU A 620 -26.22 12.50 2.00
C GLU A 620 -27.06 11.23 1.82
N ALA A 621 -28.36 11.27 2.10
CA ALA A 621 -29.27 10.16 1.84
C ALA A 621 -29.45 9.92 0.33
N ASP A 622 -29.63 10.99 -0.45
CA ASP A 622 -29.75 10.88 -1.93
C ASP A 622 -28.50 10.25 -2.52
N LYS A 623 -27.32 10.72 -2.11
CA LYS A 623 -26.02 10.19 -2.57
C LYS A 623 -25.86 8.70 -2.30
N ASN A 624 -26.22 8.25 -1.09
CA ASN A 624 -26.16 6.84 -0.73
C ASN A 624 -27.19 6.02 -1.53
N SER A 625 -28.41 6.52 -1.66
CA SER A 625 -29.49 5.90 -2.44
C SER A 625 -29.08 5.69 -3.91
N LEU A 626 -28.46 6.68 -4.54
CA LEU A 626 -27.98 6.54 -5.92
C LEU A 626 -26.92 5.45 -6.05
N ILE A 627 -25.93 5.42 -5.16
CA ILE A 627 -24.90 4.37 -5.17
C ILE A 627 -25.54 2.98 -4.93
N GLU A 628 -26.44 2.87 -3.97
CA GLU A 628 -27.12 1.62 -3.61
C GLU A 628 -27.98 1.08 -4.76
N ASN A 629 -28.69 1.96 -5.47
CA ASN A 629 -29.61 1.57 -6.52
C ASN A 629 -28.93 1.34 -7.87
N TYR A 630 -27.83 2.04 -8.16
CA TYR A 630 -27.19 2.03 -9.49
C TYR A 630 -25.92 1.20 -9.56
N PHE A 631 -25.07 1.22 -8.53
CA PHE A 631 -23.82 0.44 -8.53
C PHE A 631 -24.05 -0.95 -7.92
N THR A 632 -25.05 -1.67 -8.46
CA THR A 632 -25.29 -3.07 -8.13
C THR A 632 -24.55 -3.97 -9.11
N LYS A 633 -24.16 -5.18 -8.69
CA LYS A 633 -23.45 -6.12 -9.56
C LYS A 633 -24.22 -6.40 -10.85
N LYS A 634 -25.54 -6.59 -10.74
CA LYS A 634 -26.45 -6.84 -11.86
C LYS A 634 -26.45 -5.71 -12.89
N LYS A 635 -26.62 -4.45 -12.46
CA LYS A 635 -26.64 -3.30 -13.38
C LYS A 635 -25.28 -3.09 -14.06
N ILE A 636 -24.17 -3.24 -13.33
CA ILE A 636 -22.83 -3.14 -13.91
C ILE A 636 -22.64 -4.23 -14.97
N GLU A 637 -23.05 -5.47 -14.69
CA GLU A 637 -22.96 -6.57 -15.64
C GLU A 637 -23.81 -6.34 -16.91
N GLU A 638 -25.02 -5.80 -16.76
CA GLU A 638 -25.89 -5.45 -17.88
C GLU A 638 -25.26 -4.38 -18.78
N TYR A 639 -24.70 -3.32 -18.20
CA TYR A 639 -24.05 -2.24 -18.93
C TYR A 639 -22.70 -2.68 -19.54
N ASP A 640 -21.90 -3.45 -18.82
CA ASP A 640 -20.68 -4.07 -19.34
C ASP A 640 -20.99 -4.87 -20.61
N LYS A 641 -22.02 -5.74 -20.56
CA LYS A 641 -22.45 -6.54 -21.72
C LYS A 641 -22.94 -5.68 -22.87
N MET A 642 -23.67 -4.59 -22.60
CA MET A 642 -24.21 -3.68 -23.61
C MET A 642 -23.09 -3.02 -24.46
N TYR A 643 -21.94 -2.74 -23.85
CA TYR A 643 -20.84 -2.00 -24.48
C TYR A 643 -19.60 -2.85 -24.81
N SER A 644 -19.67 -4.17 -24.54
CA SER A 644 -18.55 -5.12 -24.65
C SER A 644 -17.92 -5.25 -26.04
N SER A 645 -18.61 -4.79 -27.10
CA SER A 645 -18.06 -4.82 -28.47
C SER A 645 -16.91 -3.82 -28.69
N ILE A 646 -16.87 -2.74 -27.91
CA ILE A 646 -15.90 -1.63 -28.09
C ILE A 646 -15.14 -1.36 -26.78
N TYR A 647 -15.82 -1.45 -25.64
CA TYR A 647 -15.30 -1.00 -24.36
C TYR A 647 -14.97 -2.16 -23.43
N ARG A 648 -13.91 -1.99 -22.63
CA ARG A 648 -13.52 -3.00 -21.64
C ARG A 648 -14.54 -3.05 -20.51
N GLU A 649 -14.87 -4.26 -20.11
CA GLU A 649 -15.84 -4.55 -19.05
C GLU A 649 -15.17 -4.47 -17.67
N TYR A 650 -15.77 -3.72 -16.75
CA TYR A 650 -15.25 -3.54 -15.39
C TYR A 650 -15.19 -4.87 -14.64
N LEU A 651 -16.29 -5.63 -14.65
CA LEU A 651 -16.38 -6.90 -13.92
C LEU A 651 -15.52 -8.00 -14.56
N ALA A 652 -15.31 -7.97 -15.87
CA ALA A 652 -14.41 -8.93 -16.53
C ALA A 652 -12.95 -8.69 -16.15
N GLU A 653 -12.52 -7.42 -16.00
CA GLU A 653 -11.18 -7.08 -15.52
C GLU A 653 -10.98 -7.49 -14.06
N TYR A 654 -11.95 -7.19 -13.20
CA TYR A 654 -11.95 -7.68 -11.82
C TYR A 654 -11.80 -9.20 -11.79
N LYS A 655 -12.67 -9.92 -12.52
CA LYS A 655 -12.72 -11.39 -12.51
C LYS A 655 -11.42 -12.01 -13.00
N ARG A 656 -10.83 -11.46 -14.06
CA ARG A 656 -9.52 -11.92 -14.58
C ARG A 656 -8.42 -11.83 -13.53
N MET A 657 -8.35 -10.72 -12.78
CA MET A 657 -7.37 -10.59 -11.70
C MET A 657 -7.69 -11.51 -10.53
N HIS A 658 -8.97 -11.59 -10.13
CA HIS A 658 -9.40 -12.49 -9.07
C HIS A 658 -9.06 -13.96 -9.37
N ASP A 659 -9.43 -14.45 -10.55
CA ASP A 659 -9.14 -15.82 -10.99
C ASP A 659 -7.62 -16.04 -11.08
N HIS A 660 -6.86 -15.05 -11.54
CA HIS A 660 -5.39 -15.12 -11.52
C HIS A 660 -4.84 -15.36 -10.10
N LEU A 661 -5.33 -14.66 -9.09
CA LEU A 661 -4.89 -14.78 -7.69
C LEU A 661 -5.35 -16.08 -7.01
N VAL A 662 -6.53 -16.58 -7.36
CA VAL A 662 -7.05 -17.86 -6.86
C VAL A 662 -6.18 -19.00 -7.36
N TYR A 663 -5.94 -19.04 -8.68
CA TYR A 663 -5.25 -20.15 -9.35
C TYR A 663 -3.73 -19.99 -9.47
N ILE A 664 -3.14 -18.92 -8.92
CA ILE A 664 -1.69 -18.75 -8.91
C ILE A 664 -1.02 -19.90 -8.14
N ILE A 665 0.02 -20.48 -8.73
CA ILE A 665 0.83 -21.50 -8.07
C ILE A 665 1.67 -20.82 -6.99
N PRO A 666 1.56 -21.22 -5.71
CA PRO A 666 2.35 -20.60 -4.64
C PRO A 666 3.85 -20.82 -4.82
N ASP A 667 4.63 -19.85 -4.35
CA ASP A 667 6.09 -19.79 -4.44
C ASP A 667 6.63 -19.75 -5.89
N SER A 668 5.77 -19.48 -6.89
CA SER A 668 6.18 -19.38 -8.30
C SER A 668 6.82 -18.05 -8.70
N LYS A 669 6.59 -17.00 -7.91
CA LYS A 669 7.09 -15.64 -8.15
C LYS A 669 7.83 -15.13 -6.94
N ASN A 670 8.88 -14.35 -7.17
CA ASN A 670 9.54 -13.61 -6.10
C ASN A 670 8.82 -12.28 -5.80
N ALA A 671 9.11 -11.69 -4.64
CA ALA A 671 8.48 -10.43 -4.21
C ALA A 671 8.72 -9.25 -5.19
N LYS A 672 9.84 -9.24 -5.94
CA LYS A 672 10.13 -8.18 -6.91
C LYS A 672 9.25 -8.30 -8.15
N GLU A 673 9.00 -9.51 -8.64
CA GLU A 673 8.07 -9.78 -9.74
C GLU A 673 6.65 -9.39 -9.38
N VAL A 674 6.18 -9.81 -8.20
CA VAL A 674 4.85 -9.43 -7.69
C VAL A 674 4.72 -7.92 -7.53
N THR A 675 5.76 -7.23 -7.08
CA THR A 675 5.72 -5.76 -6.98
C THR A 675 5.53 -5.10 -8.35
N LYS A 676 6.10 -5.66 -9.42
CA LYS A 676 5.92 -5.15 -10.79
C LYS A 676 4.50 -5.42 -11.30
N GLU A 677 3.97 -6.59 -10.99
CA GLU A 677 2.65 -7.05 -11.39
C GLU A 677 1.52 -6.30 -10.66
N PHE A 678 1.59 -6.22 -9.32
CA PHE A 678 0.62 -5.46 -8.51
C PHE A 678 0.54 -4.00 -8.97
N ARG A 679 1.70 -3.38 -9.24
CA ARG A 679 1.76 -1.98 -9.66
C ARG A 679 1.44 -1.77 -11.15
N ASN A 680 1.25 -2.85 -11.92
CA ASN A 680 1.01 -2.82 -13.36
C ASN A 680 1.87 -1.77 -14.08
N ILE A 681 3.15 -1.61 -13.68
CA ILE A 681 3.95 -0.35 -13.80
C ILE A 681 3.52 0.52 -15.00
N ILE A 682 2.60 1.45 -14.75
CA ILE A 682 2.02 2.32 -15.79
C ILE A 682 2.90 3.55 -16.00
N SER A 683 3.75 3.90 -15.04
CA SER A 683 4.58 5.11 -15.06
C SER A 683 6.04 4.86 -14.70
N ARG A 684 6.96 5.62 -15.30
CA ARG A 684 8.37 5.71 -14.87
C ARG A 684 8.69 7.07 -14.29
N ARG A 685 9.64 7.08 -13.35
CA ARG A 685 10.29 8.28 -12.87
C ARG A 685 11.20 8.84 -13.97
N VAL A 686 11.08 10.14 -14.21
CA VAL A 686 11.91 10.89 -15.17
C VAL A 686 12.31 12.24 -14.59
N ILE A 687 13.28 12.88 -15.23
CA ILE A 687 13.63 14.29 -15.03
C ILE A 687 13.35 15.04 -16.33
N PRO A 688 12.63 16.17 -16.32
CA PRO A 688 12.51 17.01 -17.50
C PRO A 688 13.87 17.58 -17.93
N GLN A 689 14.16 17.57 -19.22
CA GLN A 689 15.44 18.01 -19.77
C GLN A 689 15.77 19.46 -19.35
N SER A 690 14.81 20.38 -19.41
CA SER A 690 15.03 21.77 -18.98
C SER A 690 15.45 21.90 -17.52
N ILE A 691 14.94 21.03 -16.62
CA ILE A 691 15.38 20.99 -15.22
C ILE A 691 16.77 20.37 -15.12
N TYR A 692 17.01 19.30 -15.88
CA TYR A 692 18.31 18.64 -15.88
C TYR A 692 19.42 19.59 -16.34
N GLU A 693 19.17 20.41 -17.36
CA GLU A 693 20.09 21.42 -17.87
C GLU A 693 20.26 22.60 -16.89
N ASP A 694 19.16 23.16 -16.35
CA ASP A 694 19.20 24.26 -15.38
C ASP A 694 19.88 23.88 -14.06
N LYS A 695 19.74 22.62 -13.63
CA LYS A 695 20.28 22.11 -12.36
C LYS A 695 21.40 21.09 -12.56
N GLN A 696 22.06 21.10 -13.72
CA GLN A 696 23.01 20.05 -14.11
C GLN A 696 24.13 19.86 -13.10
N GLU A 697 24.80 20.95 -12.69
CA GLU A 697 25.90 20.90 -11.71
C GLU A 697 25.45 20.30 -10.37
N ASN A 698 24.28 20.71 -9.89
CA ASN A 698 23.71 20.21 -8.63
C ASN A 698 23.35 18.72 -8.75
N ILE A 699 22.66 18.32 -9.82
CA ILE A 699 22.27 16.93 -10.06
C ILE A 699 23.50 16.03 -10.16
N ILE A 700 24.53 16.44 -10.91
CA ILE A 700 25.77 15.68 -11.04
C ILE A 700 26.49 15.60 -9.69
N GLY A 701 26.58 16.71 -8.95
CA GLY A 701 27.18 16.73 -7.61
C GLY A 701 26.51 15.74 -6.65
N ILE A 702 25.17 15.69 -6.62
CA ILE A 702 24.41 14.73 -5.81
C ILE A 702 24.73 13.28 -6.23
N ILE A 703 24.80 13.01 -7.54
CA ILE A 703 25.09 11.66 -8.07
C ILE A 703 26.50 11.22 -7.67
N ASP A 704 27.49 12.09 -7.85
CA ASP A 704 28.88 11.82 -7.52
C ASP A 704 29.06 11.54 -6.03
N GLU A 705 28.40 12.32 -5.17
CA GLU A 705 28.44 12.13 -3.72
C GLU A 705 27.79 10.79 -3.30
N ILE A 706 26.67 10.40 -3.92
CA ILE A 706 26.06 9.08 -3.70
C ILE A 706 27.04 7.96 -4.08
N GLU A 707 27.72 8.07 -5.22
CA GLU A 707 28.70 7.07 -5.66
C GLU A 707 29.92 6.99 -4.74
N GLU A 708 30.44 8.13 -4.29
CA GLU A 708 31.56 8.19 -3.36
C GLU A 708 31.21 7.51 -2.03
N LYS A 709 30.07 7.86 -1.43
CA LYS A 709 29.62 7.24 -0.17
C LYS A 709 29.38 5.75 -0.33
N ARG A 710 28.88 5.27 -1.48
CA ARG A 710 28.78 3.83 -1.78
C ARG A 710 30.14 3.13 -1.82
N LYS A 711 31.14 3.76 -2.46
CA LYS A 711 32.52 3.22 -2.49
C LYS A 711 33.11 3.14 -1.07
N LEU A 712 32.80 4.10 -0.21
CA LEU A 712 33.20 4.08 1.20
C LEU A 712 32.54 2.91 1.97
N ILE A 713 31.22 2.66 1.79
CA ILE A 713 30.52 1.53 2.43
C ILE A 713 31.21 0.19 2.18
N GLY A 714 31.69 -0.04 0.95
CA GLY A 714 32.40 -1.28 0.59
C GLY A 714 33.76 -1.44 1.27
N LYS A 715 34.42 -0.34 1.64
CA LYS A 715 35.74 -0.32 2.28
C LYS A 715 35.68 -0.32 3.81
N THR A 716 34.59 0.22 4.36
CA THR A 716 34.38 0.33 5.80
C THR A 716 34.19 -1.05 6.45
N LYS A 717 34.78 -1.26 7.63
CA LYS A 717 34.55 -2.47 8.45
C LYS A 717 33.51 -2.26 9.55
N SER A 718 33.40 -1.04 10.08
CA SER A 718 32.43 -0.68 11.12
C SER A 718 30.99 -0.72 10.58
N THR A 719 30.13 -1.50 11.23
CA THR A 719 28.68 -1.55 10.90
C THR A 719 28.01 -0.21 11.12
N VAL A 720 28.43 0.54 12.14
CA VAL A 720 27.87 1.84 12.50
C VAL A 720 28.19 2.89 11.44
N GLU A 721 29.44 2.96 10.98
CA GLU A 721 29.83 3.87 9.89
C GLU A 721 29.12 3.52 8.57
N LYS A 722 28.91 2.22 8.28
CA LYS A 722 28.10 1.80 7.11
C LYS A 722 26.66 2.28 7.22
N GLN A 723 26.07 2.22 8.41
CA GLN A 723 24.70 2.70 8.63
C GLN A 723 24.61 4.21 8.43
N LYS A 724 25.57 4.99 8.92
CA LYS A 724 25.65 6.44 8.70
C LYS A 724 25.71 6.77 7.21
N LEU A 725 26.65 6.17 6.47
CA LEU A 725 26.79 6.39 5.03
C LEU A 725 25.51 6.02 4.25
N ARG A 726 24.75 5.01 4.72
CA ARG A 726 23.46 4.68 4.11
C ARG A 726 22.40 5.74 4.38
N VAL A 727 22.35 6.34 5.58
CA VAL A 727 21.44 7.47 5.88
C VAL A 727 21.76 8.66 4.97
N ASP A 728 23.03 9.03 4.84
CA ASP A 728 23.47 10.11 3.95
C ASP A 728 23.03 9.87 2.50
N ILE A 729 23.21 8.64 1.98
CA ILE A 729 22.75 8.27 0.63
C ILE A 729 21.24 8.45 0.51
N LEU A 730 20.46 8.11 1.55
CA LEU A 730 19.02 8.30 1.52
C LEU A 730 18.64 9.78 1.49
N ARG A 731 19.34 10.65 2.25
CA ARG A 731 19.15 12.12 2.23
C ARG A 731 19.42 12.68 0.82
N LEU A 732 20.56 12.34 0.23
CA LEU A 732 20.92 12.73 -1.14
C LEU A 732 19.92 12.23 -2.19
N LYS A 733 19.42 11.00 -2.04
CA LYS A 733 18.35 10.46 -2.91
C LYS A 733 17.05 11.25 -2.78
N ASN A 734 16.72 11.75 -1.59
CA ASN A 734 15.54 12.59 -1.41
C ASN A 734 15.72 13.94 -2.11
N GLU A 735 16.90 14.55 -2.00
CA GLU A 735 17.23 15.79 -2.72
C GLU A 735 17.14 15.61 -4.23
N PHE A 736 17.74 14.55 -4.78
CA PHE A 736 17.63 14.25 -6.21
C PHE A 736 16.16 14.08 -6.67
N ARG A 737 15.31 13.44 -5.86
CA ARG A 737 13.91 13.20 -6.20
C ARG A 737 13.10 14.48 -6.39
N LYS A 738 13.48 15.59 -5.74
CA LYS A 738 12.81 16.90 -5.88
C LYS A 738 12.70 17.34 -7.36
N PHE A 739 13.68 16.95 -8.18
CA PHE A 739 13.76 17.27 -9.61
C PHE A 739 13.02 16.28 -10.53
N THR A 740 12.43 15.22 -9.96
CA THR A 740 11.83 14.12 -10.74
C THR A 740 10.30 14.19 -10.75
N LEU A 741 9.67 13.51 -11.70
CA LEU A 741 8.24 13.20 -11.70
C LEU A 741 7.95 11.83 -12.32
N ASN A 742 6.73 11.33 -12.13
CA ASN A 742 6.29 10.09 -12.79
C ASN A 742 5.49 10.41 -14.05
N ILE A 743 5.88 9.82 -15.18
CA ILE A 743 5.18 9.93 -16.48
C ILE A 743 4.74 8.54 -16.92
N SER A 744 3.57 8.45 -17.56
CA SER A 744 3.08 7.18 -18.10
C SER A 744 4.03 6.61 -19.17
N LEU A 745 4.14 5.28 -19.28
CA LEU A 745 5.01 4.62 -20.26
C LEU A 745 4.71 5.04 -21.70
N ARG A 746 3.45 5.39 -21.99
CA ARG A 746 2.96 5.86 -23.30
C ARG A 746 3.47 7.25 -23.66
N GLU A 747 3.72 8.07 -22.66
CA GLU A 747 4.16 9.45 -22.82
C GLU A 747 5.69 9.56 -22.83
N LEU A 748 6.42 8.48 -22.60
CA LEU A 748 7.86 8.49 -22.74
C LEU A 748 8.28 8.48 -24.21
N ASP A 749 9.24 9.34 -24.59
CA ASP A 749 9.80 9.39 -25.95
C ASP A 749 10.56 8.10 -26.34
N LYS A 750 10.98 7.95 -27.60
CA LYS A 750 11.68 6.74 -28.07
C LYS A 750 13.21 6.85 -27.92
N ASP A 751 13.78 8.02 -28.16
CA ASP A 751 15.21 8.32 -27.98
C ASP A 751 15.41 8.94 -26.59
N LYS A 752 16.29 8.37 -25.77
CA LYS A 752 16.41 8.75 -24.35
C LYS A 752 17.84 8.78 -23.85
N ASP A 753 18.27 9.96 -23.46
CA ASP A 753 19.34 10.10 -22.47
C ASP A 753 18.84 9.69 -21.09
N TYR A 754 19.78 9.30 -20.25
CA TYR A 754 19.51 8.84 -18.89
C TYR A 754 20.69 9.16 -18.00
N CYS A 755 20.39 9.37 -16.72
CA CYS A 755 21.39 9.30 -15.66
C CYS A 755 21.16 8.02 -14.85
N VAL A 756 22.21 7.55 -14.18
CA VAL A 756 22.13 6.42 -13.26
C VAL A 756 22.31 6.95 -11.85
N VAL A 757 21.30 6.73 -11.01
CA VAL A 757 21.33 7.16 -9.60
C VAL A 757 21.07 5.94 -8.75
N ASP A 758 22.02 5.57 -7.89
CA ASP A 758 21.86 4.44 -6.97
C ASP A 758 21.57 3.09 -7.70
N ASN A 759 22.13 2.88 -8.90
CA ASN A 759 21.83 1.75 -9.83
C ASN A 759 20.41 1.78 -10.44
N GLU A 760 19.66 2.86 -10.26
CA GLU A 760 18.38 3.10 -10.93
C GLU A 760 18.62 3.96 -12.18
N LYS A 761 18.15 3.50 -13.34
CA LYS A 761 18.20 4.27 -14.59
C LYS A 761 17.04 5.27 -14.63
N ILE A 762 17.35 6.55 -14.48
CA ILE A 762 16.39 7.65 -14.53
C ILE A 762 16.46 8.29 -15.91
N ILE A 763 15.30 8.32 -16.58
CA ILE A 763 15.21 8.87 -17.95
C ILE A 763 15.22 10.39 -17.89
N ILE A 764 15.98 11.03 -18.78
CA ILE A 764 15.88 12.46 -19.05
C ILE A 764 14.85 12.62 -20.18
N SER A 765 13.76 13.33 -19.87
CA SER A 765 12.61 13.52 -20.76
C SER A 765 12.77 14.82 -21.55
N THR A 766 12.82 14.74 -22.87
CA THR A 766 12.96 15.91 -23.77
C THR A 766 11.68 16.75 -23.88
N ARG A 767 10.60 16.36 -23.20
CA ARG A 767 9.36 17.13 -23.14
C ARG A 767 9.52 18.47 -22.44
N VAL A 768 8.83 19.48 -22.96
CA VAL A 768 8.77 20.82 -22.39
C VAL A 768 8.17 20.77 -20.98
N TYR A 769 8.89 21.36 -20.03
CA TYR A 769 8.45 21.53 -18.65
C TYR A 769 8.41 23.00 -18.28
N ASN A 770 7.31 23.41 -17.64
CA ASN A 770 7.14 24.75 -17.10
C ASN A 770 6.69 24.64 -15.63
N LYS A 771 7.17 25.55 -14.75
CA LYS A 771 6.81 25.53 -13.32
C LYS A 771 5.31 25.76 -13.07
N GLU A 772 4.66 26.53 -13.93
CA GLU A 772 3.24 26.86 -13.87
C GLU A 772 2.35 25.74 -14.45
N TYR A 773 2.74 25.16 -15.60
CA TYR A 773 1.95 24.17 -16.35
C TYR A 773 2.35 22.70 -16.15
N GLY A 774 3.54 22.43 -15.62
CA GLY A 774 4.13 21.10 -15.54
C GLY A 774 4.62 20.61 -16.90
N ILE A 775 4.59 19.29 -17.14
CA ILE A 775 4.94 18.74 -18.45
C ILE A 775 3.82 18.98 -19.47
N ILE A 776 4.21 19.55 -20.61
CA ILE A 776 3.35 19.79 -21.77
C ILE A 776 3.53 18.64 -22.78
N LYS A 777 2.47 18.26 -23.48
CA LYS A 777 2.47 17.13 -24.42
C LYS A 777 3.11 17.47 -25.79
N GLU A 778 3.20 18.75 -26.13
CA GLU A 778 3.75 19.23 -27.40
C GLU A 778 5.28 19.10 -27.42
N LYS A 779 5.83 18.67 -28.56
CA LYS A 779 7.27 18.65 -28.81
C LYS A 779 7.72 20.05 -29.22
N GLU A 780 8.91 20.47 -28.79
CA GLU A 780 9.58 21.61 -29.43
C GLU A 780 9.65 21.36 -30.95
N GLY A 781 9.01 22.24 -31.72
CA GLY A 781 8.97 22.16 -33.20
C GLY A 781 7.59 22.30 -33.85
N SER A 782 6.47 22.23 -33.11
CA SER A 782 5.14 22.54 -33.67
C SER A 782 4.78 24.01 -33.52
N GLY A 783 5.52 24.89 -34.20
CA GLY A 783 5.07 26.16 -34.78
C GLY A 783 4.19 27.14 -33.99
N SER A 784 4.10 27.04 -32.67
CA SER A 784 3.34 27.97 -31.82
C SER A 784 4.36 28.68 -30.95
N ILE A 785 4.69 29.90 -31.35
CA ILE A 785 5.66 30.76 -30.67
C ILE A 785 5.11 31.05 -29.26
N PHE A 786 5.83 30.58 -28.24
CA PHE A 786 5.68 31.03 -26.87
C PHE A 786 5.97 32.53 -26.82
N LEU A 787 5.00 33.33 -26.35
CA LEU A 787 5.20 34.69 -25.85
C LEU A 787 4.80 34.71 -24.38
#